data_AF-M5RCX6-F1
#
_entry.id   AF-M5RCX6-F1
#
_cell.length_a   1.000
_cell.length_b   1.000
_cell.length_c   1.000
_cell.angle_alpha   90.00
_cell.angle_beta   90.00
_cell.angle_gamma   90.00
#
_symmetry.space_group_name_H-M   'P 1'
#
loop_
_entity.id
_entity.type
_entity.pdbx_description
1 polymer ?
#
loop_
_entity_poly.entity_id
_entity_poly.type
_entity_poly.pdbx_seq_one_letter_code
_entity_poly.pdbx_strand_id
1 'polypeptide(L)'
;MFRSSANRRRTRLAKRRTARFQQLEKRNLLAAAPLGATELDTAEFMLGRVAVTPIFFESDGSIDPQSQNWTPTEIDEMLAKISEGVNWWSETLDGFDSVHSLEFVIDDTYAKTPVETPYELIDRNSEGFELALSGFMDSLDYPGSTALQNAVLAFNHDQREKLATDWAFTIVVVDSSDDIDPSTGEHDGFFASGGYFSGAFAFSGGLFMVTPSTRPASTITHEMGHIFWARDEYPGAGSWTDRRGYYNTQNTNAADNPTGGFVQEDSIMRGGYPLAVAYENHTSPASTLAMVGWQDSDNDGIFDVADVPLDLQGVGYFDASNSTYHFDGTATAVALPNQNSEGPQSDITLNRVSQLQYRLDGGAWVVASQPDQQVVDFELEIEINQSFSSIDWRAIDVHTTVTSNIVQGTIESPAISAASITGYAFLDEDDNSIRAGSESFMSDVSATLRYADGSPLFAGEVHANELPEGYIADENLTGVTLTNEGYSYQRQLGVFDSPIANNQKFFHSFDAQVIVWNAQWNQTNAFVSKFDQDVGEVSVQIWGANAGGVSYGRIEAYDRNGQLIKRVTSDAVSYGQSTTLNIRDDGGEIAEIRAFGHADTSIAISDLSFGFNDQITTNETGVLQFSHLPDGDYLVELAAAKLIYAFDDPAPVIEVVDGTSDDLVVSAQRVNSPRYNVQLPGDVNRDQIVTAQDALVIINDLNINRPRTLGASETAGPSIDVNNDGDVTALDALLVINALSANDNAGEGESRASERAGGSNSTGDSNSADDSDLAVTVDSATSQGQDRAADLRDRALAEWPSSPGAAESAPRIQFAANGLAESLHRRSRDKKIDSPAPVLPPIEPTKRLPMSEEISEKFPQNLVVNEKSLSTMGSESIEPGFLTGTNPPLSTPAI
;
A
#
# COMPACT_ATOMS: atom_id res chain seq x y z
N MET A 1 82.37 -41.24 24.28
CA MET A 1 81.76 -42.56 24.52
C MET A 1 80.25 -42.43 24.40
N PHE A 2 79.64 -43.35 23.65
CA PHE A 2 78.23 -43.47 23.32
C PHE A 2 77.25 -43.17 24.48
N ARG A 3 76.16 -42.43 24.20
CA ARG A 3 74.81 -43.00 23.96
C ARG A 3 73.76 -41.89 23.72
N SER A 4 73.06 -42.08 22.60
CA SER A 4 71.77 -41.55 22.18
C SER A 4 70.81 -41.08 23.29
N SER A 5 70.28 -39.86 23.15
CA SER A 5 68.92 -39.53 23.61
C SER A 5 68.30 -38.51 22.67
N ALA A 6 67.38 -39.00 21.82
CA ALA A 6 66.62 -38.20 20.88
C ALA A 6 65.75 -37.17 21.62
N ASN A 7 65.97 -35.90 21.29
CA ASN A 7 65.23 -34.75 21.83
C ASN A 7 63.81 -34.74 21.26
N ARG A 8 62.82 -35.12 22.07
CA ARG A 8 61.39 -34.90 21.80
C ARG A 8 61.10 -33.39 21.83
N ARG A 9 61.17 -32.72 20.68
CA ARG A 9 60.59 -31.38 20.50
C ARG A 9 59.07 -31.53 20.38
N ARG A 10 58.36 -31.26 21.49
CA ARG A 10 56.94 -30.94 21.48
C ARG A 10 56.76 -29.61 20.74
N THR A 11 56.14 -29.68 19.57
CA THR A 11 55.74 -28.55 18.75
C THR A 11 54.75 -27.67 19.52
N ARG A 12 55.06 -26.37 19.59
CA ARG A 12 54.19 -25.33 20.16
C ARG A 12 52.89 -25.27 19.36
N LEU A 13 51.76 -25.34 20.06
CA LEU A 13 50.43 -25.03 19.54
C LEU A 13 50.44 -23.62 18.95
N ALA A 14 50.20 -23.52 17.64
CA ALA A 14 49.93 -22.27 16.97
C ALA A 14 48.55 -21.76 17.39
N LYS A 15 48.53 -20.58 18.00
CA LYS A 15 47.33 -19.84 18.39
C LYS A 15 46.55 -19.53 17.10
N ARG A 16 45.49 -20.29 16.80
CA ARG A 16 44.55 -19.97 15.73
C ARG A 16 43.92 -18.61 16.07
N ARG A 17 44.19 -17.60 15.26
CA ARG A 17 43.42 -16.35 15.24
C ARG A 17 41.98 -16.74 14.89
N THR A 18 41.08 -16.56 15.84
CA THR A 18 39.64 -16.54 15.59
C THR A 18 39.38 -15.39 14.63
N ALA A 19 38.99 -15.71 13.41
CA ALA A 19 38.38 -14.73 12.52
C ALA A 19 37.09 -14.28 13.22
N ARG A 20 37.05 -13.02 13.66
CA ARG A 20 35.78 -12.36 13.94
C ARG A 20 35.10 -12.25 12.58
N PHE A 21 34.12 -13.10 12.34
CA PHE A 21 33.11 -12.83 11.34
C PHE A 21 32.38 -11.59 11.84
N GLN A 22 32.70 -10.42 11.26
CA GLN A 22 31.76 -9.32 11.27
C GLN A 22 30.53 -9.86 10.54
N GLN A 23 29.41 -9.90 11.28
CA GLN A 23 28.10 -10.00 10.69
C GLN A 23 28.04 -8.87 9.67
N LEU A 24 27.97 -9.22 8.39
CA LEU A 24 27.65 -8.25 7.34
C LEU A 24 26.32 -7.64 7.78
N GLU A 25 26.33 -6.35 8.11
CA GLU A 25 25.11 -5.56 8.27
C GLU A 25 24.18 -5.96 7.12
N LYS A 26 22.98 -6.45 7.46
CA LYS A 26 21.88 -6.52 6.52
C LYS A 26 21.84 -5.11 5.91
N ARG A 27 22.16 -5.01 4.63
CA ARG A 27 21.83 -3.82 3.86
C ARG A 27 20.32 -3.79 3.89
N ASN A 28 19.75 -3.05 4.83
CA ASN A 28 18.41 -2.52 4.69
C ASN A 28 18.46 -1.76 3.36
N LEU A 29 17.94 -2.40 2.31
CA LEU A 29 17.45 -1.69 1.14
C LEU A 29 16.62 -0.54 1.72
N LEU A 30 17.04 0.69 1.43
CA LEU A 30 16.41 1.98 1.79
C LEU A 30 15.18 1.79 2.67
N ALA A 31 15.27 2.08 3.98
CA ALA A 31 14.08 2.03 4.82
C ALA A 31 13.02 2.92 4.17
N ALA A 32 12.01 2.28 3.56
CA ALA A 32 10.84 2.98 3.09
C ALA A 32 10.17 3.59 4.33
N ALA A 33 9.57 4.78 4.17
CA ALA A 33 8.70 5.32 5.20
C ALA A 33 7.69 4.25 5.64
N PRO A 34 7.23 4.29 6.91
CA PRO A 34 6.21 3.36 7.39
C PRO A 34 5.05 3.22 6.41
N LEU A 35 4.56 1.99 6.20
CA LEU A 35 3.40 1.72 5.36
C LEU A 35 2.24 2.66 5.73
N GLY A 36 1.76 3.41 4.72
CA GLY A 36 0.66 4.38 4.86
C GLY A 36 1.07 5.80 5.29
N ALA A 37 2.34 6.03 5.66
CA ALA A 37 2.83 7.37 5.98
C ALA A 37 3.05 8.23 4.72
N THR A 38 2.64 9.49 4.79
CA THR A 38 2.93 10.52 3.79
C THR A 38 4.10 11.40 4.24
N GLU A 39 4.49 12.36 3.40
CA GLU A 39 5.50 13.38 3.72
C GLU A 39 5.14 14.24 4.95
N LEU A 40 3.86 14.37 5.29
CA LEU A 40 3.40 15.14 6.44
C LEU A 40 3.42 14.34 7.76
N ASP A 41 3.41 13.00 7.68
CA ASP A 41 3.30 12.12 8.84
C ASP A 41 4.68 11.89 9.47
N THR A 42 5.24 12.91 10.12
CA THR A 42 6.62 12.87 10.65
C THR A 42 6.70 12.45 12.12
N ALA A 43 5.59 12.46 12.88
CA ALA A 43 5.48 11.84 14.20
C ALA A 43 4.00 11.55 14.58
N GLU A 44 3.53 10.33 14.33
CA GLU A 44 2.16 9.92 14.67
C GLU A 44 2.05 9.18 16.01
N PHE A 45 3.03 8.33 16.32
CA PHE A 45 3.17 7.63 17.60
C PHE A 45 4.65 7.34 17.90
N MET A 46 5.01 7.26 19.18
CA MET A 46 6.39 7.27 19.65
C MET A 46 6.98 5.85 19.77
N LEU A 47 7.15 5.17 18.63
CA LEU A 47 7.77 3.83 18.53
C LEU A 47 8.76 3.80 17.35
N GLY A 48 9.64 2.81 17.31
CA GLY A 48 10.60 2.65 16.22
C GLY A 48 11.76 3.62 16.33
N ARG A 49 12.23 4.15 15.20
CA ARG A 49 13.40 5.03 15.12
C ARG A 49 12.96 6.45 14.82
N VAL A 50 13.45 7.41 15.59
CA VAL A 50 13.10 8.84 15.47
C VAL A 50 14.37 9.64 15.18
N ALA A 51 14.39 10.35 14.05
CA ALA A 51 15.42 11.34 13.78
C ALA A 51 15.16 12.62 14.57
N VAL A 52 16.20 13.13 15.23
CA VAL A 52 16.15 14.39 15.98
C VAL A 52 17.18 15.32 15.37
N THR A 53 16.75 16.50 14.92
CA THR A 53 17.67 17.48 14.32
C THR A 53 17.73 18.75 15.14
N PRO A 54 18.72 18.90 16.04
CA PRO A 54 18.93 20.14 16.76
C PRO A 54 19.55 21.22 15.86
N ILE A 55 18.94 22.40 15.86
CA ILE A 55 19.39 23.59 15.14
C ILE A 55 19.70 24.66 16.17
N PHE A 56 20.97 25.07 16.24
CA PHE A 56 21.42 26.10 17.16
C PHE A 56 21.58 27.38 16.37
N PHE A 57 20.98 28.48 16.85
CA PHE A 57 21.11 29.78 16.20
C PHE A 57 22.15 30.63 16.91
N GLU A 58 22.92 31.38 16.13
CA GLU A 58 23.95 32.32 16.61
C GLU A 58 23.72 33.69 15.98
N SER A 59 23.66 34.75 16.80
CA SER A 59 23.47 36.12 16.33
C SER A 59 24.74 36.64 15.66
N ASP A 60 24.63 37.19 14.45
CA ASP A 60 25.78 37.81 13.74
C ASP A 60 25.99 39.30 14.10
N GLY A 61 25.14 39.85 14.98
CA GLY A 61 25.21 41.24 15.42
C GLY A 61 24.70 42.28 14.41
N SER A 62 24.14 41.85 13.26
CA SER A 62 23.79 42.76 12.16
C SER A 62 22.47 43.52 12.35
N ILE A 63 21.50 42.94 13.07
CA ILE A 63 20.26 43.62 13.47
C ILE A 63 20.18 43.79 14.99
N ASP A 64 20.23 42.71 15.74
CA ASP A 64 20.30 42.78 17.20
C ASP A 64 21.77 42.68 17.66
N PRO A 65 22.18 43.38 18.74
CA PRO A 65 23.50 43.18 19.30
C PRO A 65 23.70 41.74 19.77
N GLN A 66 24.86 41.17 19.46
CA GLN A 66 25.23 39.84 19.96
C GLN A 66 25.43 39.92 21.48
N SER A 67 24.53 39.26 22.23
CA SER A 67 24.55 39.21 23.69
C SER A 67 24.86 37.81 24.22
N GLN A 68 24.53 36.77 23.46
CA GLN A 68 24.85 35.37 23.72
C GLN A 68 25.80 34.86 22.63
N ASN A 69 26.69 33.92 22.97
CA ASN A 69 27.63 33.34 22.01
C ASN A 69 27.89 31.88 22.36
N TRP A 70 27.63 30.98 21.42
CA TRP A 70 27.95 29.57 21.61
C TRP A 70 29.45 29.32 21.72
N THR A 71 29.86 28.71 22.81
CA THR A 71 31.15 28.01 22.90
C THR A 71 31.00 26.53 22.56
N PRO A 72 32.08 25.86 22.11
CA PRO A 72 32.04 24.40 21.88
C PRO A 72 31.64 23.59 23.12
N THR A 73 31.89 24.10 24.32
CA THR A 73 31.52 23.41 25.58
C THR A 73 30.02 23.50 25.83
N GLU A 74 29.41 24.68 25.67
CA GLU A 74 27.96 24.84 25.78
C GLU A 74 27.22 24.02 24.72
N ILE A 75 27.75 23.94 23.50
CA ILE A 75 27.18 23.08 22.45
C ILE A 75 27.17 21.61 22.88
N ASP A 76 28.31 21.09 23.35
CA ASP A 76 28.41 19.69 23.80
C ASP A 76 27.51 19.42 25.03
N GLU A 77 27.41 20.36 25.96
CA GLU A 77 26.54 20.26 27.14
C GLU A 77 25.05 20.27 26.76
N MET A 78 24.64 21.12 25.82
CA MET A 78 23.27 21.15 25.34
C MET A 78 22.91 19.91 24.50
N LEU A 79 23.83 19.40 23.67
CA LEU A 79 23.63 18.14 22.96
C LEU A 79 23.50 16.95 23.91
N ALA A 80 24.29 16.91 24.99
CA ALA A 80 24.14 15.90 26.04
C ALA A 80 22.77 15.99 26.73
N LYS A 81 22.30 17.22 26.99
CA LYS A 81 20.98 17.48 27.58
C LYS A 81 19.83 17.07 26.65
N ILE A 82 19.96 17.31 25.35
CA ILE A 82 19.00 16.82 24.34
C ILE A 82 18.96 15.29 24.37
N SER A 83 20.13 14.65 24.35
CA SER A 83 20.21 13.19 24.41
C SER A 83 19.56 12.63 25.68
N GLU A 84 19.80 13.24 26.84
CA GLU A 84 19.16 12.86 28.10
C GLU A 84 17.64 13.03 28.05
N GLY A 85 17.16 14.18 27.54
CA GLY A 85 15.74 14.50 27.48
C GLY A 85 14.94 13.58 26.55
N VAL A 86 15.47 13.26 25.36
CA VAL A 86 14.78 12.36 24.42
C VAL A 86 14.87 10.90 24.88
N ASN A 87 16.03 10.46 25.39
CA ASN A 87 16.22 9.07 25.82
C ASN A 87 15.42 8.71 27.07
N TRP A 88 14.95 9.69 27.86
CA TRP A 88 13.99 9.41 28.94
C TRP A 88 12.79 8.59 28.47
N TRP A 89 12.29 8.83 27.25
CA TRP A 89 11.17 8.06 26.70
C TRP A 89 11.57 6.64 26.31
N SER A 90 12.76 6.46 25.72
CA SER A 90 13.31 5.12 25.44
C SER A 90 13.49 4.31 26.73
N GLU A 91 14.07 4.93 27.76
CA GLU A 91 14.27 4.33 29.09
C GLU A 91 12.95 4.06 29.81
N THR A 92 11.94 4.92 29.61
CA THR A 92 10.59 4.69 30.13
C THR A 92 9.94 3.48 29.45
N LEU A 93 10.05 3.36 28.12
CA LEU A 93 9.53 2.22 27.37
C LEU A 93 10.21 0.89 27.77
N ASP A 94 11.53 0.91 27.98
CA ASP A 94 12.29 -0.25 28.47
C ASP A 94 11.81 -0.77 29.84
N GLY A 95 11.08 0.07 30.60
CA GLY A 95 10.44 -0.30 31.85
C GLY A 95 9.14 -1.09 31.69
N PHE A 96 8.54 -1.11 30.50
CA PHE A 96 7.32 -1.85 30.19
C PHE A 96 7.66 -3.30 29.81
N ASP A 97 6.75 -4.23 30.15
CA ASP A 97 6.79 -5.60 29.63
C ASP A 97 6.20 -5.61 28.21
N SER A 98 6.90 -4.99 27.27
CA SER A 98 6.45 -4.84 25.89
C SER A 98 7.49 -5.36 24.89
N VAL A 99 7.04 -5.70 23.69
CA VAL A 99 7.90 -6.15 22.58
C VAL A 99 8.52 -5.00 21.78
N HIS A 100 8.15 -3.76 22.08
CA HIS A 100 8.47 -2.60 21.28
C HIS A 100 9.84 -2.02 21.59
N SER A 101 10.33 -1.18 20.68
CA SER A 101 11.59 -0.45 20.87
C SER A 101 11.44 0.99 20.41
N LEU A 102 12.23 1.87 21.01
CA LEU A 102 12.31 3.28 20.66
C LEU A 102 13.78 3.71 20.64
N GLU A 103 14.27 4.20 19.50
CA GLU A 103 15.63 4.67 19.30
C GLU A 103 15.62 6.11 18.75
N PHE A 104 16.45 6.98 19.32
CA PHE A 104 16.66 8.34 18.81
C PHE A 104 17.99 8.45 18.06
N VAL A 105 17.94 8.98 16.84
CA VAL A 105 19.11 9.25 16.00
C VAL A 105 19.29 10.76 15.89
N ILE A 106 20.27 11.30 16.60
CA ILE A 106 20.53 12.75 16.63
C ILE A 106 21.46 13.15 15.49
N ASP A 107 21.00 14.03 14.60
CA ASP A 107 21.84 14.72 13.62
C ASP A 107 22.33 16.05 14.19
N ASP A 108 23.57 16.06 14.69
CA ASP A 108 24.18 17.23 15.32
C ASP A 108 24.82 18.24 14.35
N THR A 109 24.59 18.09 13.04
CA THR A 109 25.21 18.92 11.99
C THR A 109 24.99 20.42 12.24
N TYR A 110 23.74 20.84 12.49
CA TYR A 110 23.35 22.23 12.68
C TYR A 110 23.52 22.74 14.13
N ALA A 111 23.85 21.86 15.06
CA ALA A 111 24.25 22.24 16.41
C ALA A 111 25.75 22.53 16.48
N LYS A 112 26.58 21.67 15.89
CA LYS A 112 28.05 21.84 15.88
C LYS A 112 28.54 22.93 14.94
N THR A 113 27.70 23.32 13.99
CA THR A 113 27.90 24.50 13.16
C THR A 113 26.64 25.37 13.29
N PRO A 114 26.55 26.19 14.34
CA PRO A 114 25.38 27.02 14.57
C PRO A 114 25.02 27.87 13.34
N VAL A 115 23.73 28.00 13.09
CA VAL A 115 23.18 28.75 11.96
C VAL A 115 23.25 30.23 12.30
N GLU A 116 24.00 30.99 11.50
CA GLU A 116 24.08 32.45 11.64
C GLU A 116 22.73 33.09 11.35
N THR A 117 22.28 33.98 12.23
CA THR A 117 21.05 34.76 12.10
C THR A 117 21.30 36.23 12.47
N PRO A 118 20.59 37.20 11.86
CA PRO A 118 20.71 38.61 12.25
C PRO A 118 20.24 38.95 13.67
N TYR A 119 19.66 37.99 14.38
CA TYR A 119 18.79 38.21 15.54
C TYR A 119 19.33 37.52 16.78
N GLU A 120 19.26 38.23 17.91
CA GLU A 120 19.57 37.69 19.24
C GLU A 120 18.26 37.19 19.85
N LEU A 121 18.02 35.88 19.71
CA LEU A 121 16.68 35.31 19.88
C LEU A 121 16.20 35.33 21.35
N ILE A 122 17.10 35.22 22.32
CA ILE A 122 16.71 35.26 23.75
C ILE A 122 16.26 36.66 24.20
N ASP A 123 16.87 37.70 23.62
CA ASP A 123 16.54 39.10 23.87
C ASP A 123 15.21 39.53 23.21
N ARG A 124 14.63 38.64 22.40
CA ARG A 124 13.31 38.80 21.79
C ARG A 124 12.26 37.99 22.51
N ASN A 125 11.01 38.35 22.25
CA ASN A 125 9.91 37.48 22.62
C ASN A 125 9.95 36.19 21.78
N SER A 126 9.21 35.17 22.23
CA SER A 126 9.22 33.82 21.64
C SER A 126 9.16 33.82 20.11
N GLU A 127 8.34 34.69 19.51
CA GLU A 127 8.08 34.83 18.07
C GLU A 127 9.34 35.13 17.24
N GLY A 128 10.44 35.55 17.86
CA GLY A 128 11.73 35.69 17.20
C GLY A 128 12.19 34.42 16.47
N PHE A 129 11.79 33.23 16.96
CA PHE A 129 12.14 31.96 16.33
C PHE A 129 11.67 31.88 14.87
N GLU A 130 10.50 32.46 14.54
CA GLU A 130 9.92 32.37 13.19
C GLU A 130 10.83 33.03 12.16
N LEU A 131 11.45 34.15 12.53
CA LEU A 131 12.34 34.90 11.65
C LEU A 131 13.61 34.11 11.33
N ALA A 132 14.23 33.50 12.35
CA ALA A 132 15.45 32.72 12.19
C ALA A 132 15.18 31.39 11.46
N LEU A 133 14.14 30.66 11.87
CA LEU A 133 13.81 29.36 11.30
C LEU A 133 13.33 29.49 9.85
N SER A 134 12.51 30.51 9.52
CA SER A 134 12.09 30.74 8.13
C SER A 134 13.27 31.05 7.22
N GLY A 135 14.20 31.91 7.67
CA GLY A 135 15.41 32.23 6.92
C GLY A 135 16.32 31.01 6.71
N PHE A 136 16.44 30.15 7.73
CA PHE A 136 17.18 28.90 7.61
C PHE A 136 16.52 27.93 6.62
N MET A 137 15.21 27.74 6.69
CA MET A 137 14.46 26.90 5.75
C MET A 137 14.62 27.38 4.30
N ASP A 138 14.50 28.70 4.06
CA ASP A 138 14.72 29.29 2.73
C ASP A 138 16.15 29.07 2.23
N SER A 139 17.15 29.08 3.13
CA SER A 139 18.55 28.83 2.77
C SER A 139 18.82 27.40 2.31
N LEU A 140 17.92 26.48 2.65
CA LEU A 140 17.91 25.08 2.25
C LEU A 140 16.93 24.80 1.09
N ASP A 141 16.41 25.85 0.43
CA ASP A 141 15.43 25.78 -0.65
C ASP A 141 14.03 25.22 -0.25
N TYR A 142 13.70 25.17 1.05
CA TYR A 142 12.32 24.98 1.51
C TYR A 142 11.60 26.32 1.64
N PRO A 143 10.29 26.41 1.38
CA PRO A 143 9.55 27.68 1.31
C PRO A 143 9.20 28.27 2.71
N GLY A 144 10.19 28.44 3.58
CA GLY A 144 10.06 28.87 4.97
C GLY A 144 9.33 30.20 5.13
N SER A 145 9.72 31.24 4.38
CA SER A 145 9.12 32.58 4.46
C SER A 145 7.64 32.64 4.06
N THR A 146 7.14 31.61 3.37
CA THR A 146 5.75 31.56 2.89
C THR A 146 4.90 30.50 3.59
N ALA A 147 5.51 29.41 4.07
CA ALA A 147 4.84 28.27 4.66
C ALA A 147 5.79 27.51 5.61
N LEU A 148 6.15 28.13 6.73
CA LEU A 148 7.15 27.59 7.67
C LEU A 148 6.87 26.16 8.12
N GLN A 149 5.64 25.82 8.49
CA GLN A 149 5.29 24.47 8.95
C GLN A 149 5.51 23.41 7.86
N ASN A 150 5.00 23.66 6.66
CA ASN A 150 5.18 22.74 5.53
C ASN A 150 6.67 22.61 5.16
N ALA A 151 7.43 23.70 5.27
CA ALA A 151 8.88 23.67 5.05
C ALA A 151 9.59 22.79 6.08
N VAL A 152 9.23 22.88 7.37
CA VAL A 152 9.81 22.02 8.42
C VAL A 152 9.38 20.57 8.29
N LEU A 153 8.12 20.27 7.94
CA LEU A 153 7.67 18.89 7.68
C LEU A 153 8.45 18.28 6.50
N ALA A 154 8.61 19.01 5.40
CA ALA A 154 9.41 18.56 4.26
C ALA A 154 10.88 18.33 4.65
N PHE A 155 11.46 19.24 5.43
CA PHE A 155 12.81 19.07 5.96
C PHE A 155 12.94 17.83 6.87
N ASN A 156 12.00 17.62 7.79
CA ASN A 156 11.98 16.47 8.69
C ASN A 156 11.76 15.17 7.92
N HIS A 157 10.90 15.17 6.91
CA HIS A 157 10.74 14.04 5.99
C HIS A 157 12.08 13.66 5.34
N ASP A 158 12.80 14.64 4.78
CA ASP A 158 14.12 14.41 4.20
C ASP A 158 15.15 13.93 5.25
N GLN A 159 15.05 14.38 6.51
CA GLN A 159 15.90 13.87 7.59
C GLN A 159 15.60 12.40 7.91
N ARG A 160 14.34 11.98 7.99
CA ARG A 160 14.04 10.55 8.25
C ARG A 160 14.48 9.66 7.11
N GLU A 161 14.35 10.10 5.86
CA GLU A 161 14.86 9.35 4.71
C GLU A 161 16.39 9.25 4.75
N LYS A 162 17.08 10.37 5.02
CA LYS A 162 18.54 10.44 5.13
C LYS A 162 19.09 9.51 6.22
N LEU A 163 18.40 9.41 7.36
CA LEU A 163 18.83 8.65 8.54
C LEU A 163 18.22 7.25 8.62
N ALA A 164 17.35 6.89 7.66
CA ALA A 164 16.59 5.65 7.62
C ALA A 164 15.79 5.42 8.92
N THR A 165 15.07 6.44 9.38
CA THR A 165 14.21 6.41 10.57
C THR A 165 12.73 6.44 10.15
N ASP A 166 11.84 6.07 11.08
CA ASP A 166 10.39 6.04 10.85
C ASP A 166 9.79 7.46 10.97
N TRP A 167 10.30 8.19 11.96
CA TRP A 167 9.84 9.52 12.36
C TRP A 167 10.99 10.53 12.31
N ALA A 168 10.64 11.82 12.32
CA ALA A 168 11.60 12.92 12.45
C ALA A 168 10.94 14.14 13.08
N PHE A 169 11.72 14.88 13.88
CA PHE A 169 11.36 16.24 14.29
C PHE A 169 12.59 17.13 14.51
N THR A 170 12.35 18.44 14.58
CA THR A 170 13.39 19.44 14.75
C THR A 170 13.37 20.05 16.16
N ILE A 171 14.55 20.35 16.71
CA ILE A 171 14.70 21.11 17.96
C ILE A 171 15.39 22.43 17.66
N VAL A 172 14.69 23.54 17.84
CA VAL A 172 15.29 24.88 17.79
C VAL A 172 15.83 25.23 19.16
N VAL A 173 17.14 25.43 19.24
CA VAL A 173 17.81 25.84 20.48
C VAL A 173 18.22 27.30 20.38
N VAL A 174 17.77 28.06 21.37
CA VAL A 174 18.14 29.47 21.55
C VAL A 174 19.17 29.56 22.65
N ASP A 175 20.30 30.20 22.37
CA ASP A 175 21.32 30.41 23.40
C ASP A 175 20.78 31.34 24.49
N SER A 176 20.89 30.92 25.74
CA SER A 176 20.55 31.68 26.93
C SER A 176 21.60 31.48 28.03
N SER A 177 22.80 31.03 27.66
CA SER A 177 23.89 30.64 28.57
C SER A 177 24.49 31.81 29.36
N ASP A 178 24.43 33.02 28.83
CA ASP A 178 24.83 34.27 29.48
C ASP A 178 23.61 35.11 29.96
N ASP A 179 22.39 34.62 29.75
CA ASP A 179 21.16 35.24 30.24
C ASP A 179 20.96 34.96 31.73
N ILE A 180 21.60 35.81 32.55
CA ILE A 180 21.60 35.72 34.01
C ILE A 180 20.88 36.93 34.58
N ASP A 181 19.87 36.70 35.43
CA ASP A 181 19.23 37.79 36.17
C ASP A 181 20.27 38.45 37.09
N PRO A 182 20.57 39.75 36.92
CA PRO A 182 21.61 40.44 37.69
C PRO A 182 21.30 40.55 39.19
N SER A 183 20.05 40.29 39.61
CA SER A 183 19.60 40.34 40.99
C SER A 183 19.70 38.99 41.71
N THR A 184 19.49 37.87 41.02
CA THR A 184 19.56 36.51 41.58
C THR A 184 20.88 35.81 41.26
N GLY A 185 21.52 36.16 40.14
CA GLY A 185 22.68 35.43 39.61
C GLY A 185 22.31 34.09 39.01
N GLU A 186 21.03 33.86 38.71
CA GLU A 186 20.48 32.62 38.15
C GLU A 186 19.92 32.88 36.74
N HIS A 187 19.94 31.84 35.90
CA HIS A 187 19.20 31.86 34.63
C HIS A 187 17.71 31.75 34.91
N ASP A 188 16.90 32.57 34.25
CA ASP A 188 15.44 32.43 34.33
C ASP A 188 14.91 31.40 33.31
N GLY A 189 15.68 31.15 32.24
CA GLY A 189 15.37 30.21 31.18
C GLY A 189 14.18 30.65 30.33
N PHE A 190 13.87 31.93 30.27
CA PHE A 190 12.69 32.48 29.59
C PHE A 190 13.07 33.42 28.44
N PHE A 191 12.17 33.51 27.47
CA PHE A 191 12.20 34.55 26.45
C PHE A 191 11.83 35.91 27.04
N ALA A 192 12.21 36.98 26.34
CA ALA A 192 11.77 38.32 26.70
C ALA A 192 10.23 38.41 26.74
N SER A 193 9.72 39.16 27.72
CA SER A 193 8.27 39.24 27.98
C SER A 193 7.46 39.78 26.79
N GLY A 194 6.19 39.39 26.69
CA GLY A 194 5.24 39.91 25.70
C GLY A 194 5.05 39.04 24.46
N GLY A 195 5.64 37.83 24.46
CA GLY A 195 5.41 36.81 23.44
C GLY A 195 4.25 35.87 23.71
N TYR A 196 4.01 34.97 22.76
CA TYR A 196 3.05 33.86 22.89
C TYR A 196 3.42 32.89 24.00
N PHE A 197 4.70 32.63 24.16
CA PHE A 197 5.26 31.73 25.16
C PHE A 197 6.35 32.44 25.96
N SER A 198 6.48 32.06 27.22
CA SER A 198 7.57 32.57 28.07
C SER A 198 8.73 31.61 28.14
N GLY A 199 8.50 30.29 28.10
CA GLY A 199 9.54 29.26 28.14
C GLY A 199 9.60 28.46 26.84
N ALA A 200 10.00 27.19 26.95
CA ALA A 200 9.95 26.26 25.84
C ALA A 200 8.49 25.98 25.41
N PHE A 201 8.34 25.52 24.16
CA PHE A 201 7.06 25.14 23.57
C PHE A 201 7.29 24.23 22.36
N ALA A 202 6.26 23.49 21.96
CA ALA A 202 6.29 22.56 20.84
C ALA A 202 5.08 22.71 19.91
N PHE A 203 5.30 22.34 18.66
CA PHE A 203 4.27 22.13 17.64
C PHE A 203 4.18 20.63 17.35
N SER A 204 2.98 20.08 17.53
CA SER A 204 2.70 18.64 17.41
C SER A 204 2.83 18.11 15.98
N GLY A 205 2.78 16.78 15.82
CA GLY A 205 2.77 16.10 14.53
C GLY A 205 4.14 16.03 13.86
N GLY A 206 5.20 15.99 14.67
CA GLY A 206 6.57 15.84 14.15
C GLY A 206 7.17 17.12 13.59
N LEU A 207 6.57 18.28 13.86
CA LEU A 207 7.10 19.58 13.47
C LEU A 207 8.39 19.90 14.23
N PHE A 208 8.30 20.77 15.24
CA PHE A 208 9.47 21.23 15.97
C PHE A 208 9.10 21.74 17.35
N MET A 209 10.10 21.78 18.22
CA MET A 209 10.03 22.47 19.50
C MET A 209 11.10 23.53 19.59
N VAL A 210 10.87 24.52 20.45
CA VAL A 210 11.80 25.64 20.70
C VAL A 210 12.14 25.65 22.18
N THR A 211 13.42 25.72 22.53
CA THR A 211 13.86 25.78 23.92
C THR A 211 15.05 26.73 24.12
N PRO A 212 15.02 27.59 25.14
CA PRO A 212 16.23 28.22 25.66
C PRO A 212 17.22 27.17 26.19
N SER A 213 18.51 27.40 26.01
CA SER A 213 19.57 26.41 26.27
C SER A 213 19.76 26.11 27.76
N THR A 214 19.35 27.00 28.67
CA THR A 214 19.53 26.83 30.11
C THR A 214 18.42 26.02 30.79
N ARG A 215 17.32 25.71 30.09
CA ARG A 215 16.26 24.85 30.65
C ARG A 215 16.76 23.41 30.88
N PRO A 216 16.19 22.66 31.84
CA PRO A 216 16.63 21.29 32.16
C PRO A 216 16.18 20.27 31.10
N ALA A 217 16.81 19.07 31.10
CA ALA A 217 16.45 17.97 30.20
C ALA A 217 14.98 17.55 30.31
N SER A 218 14.37 17.65 31.50
CA SER A 218 12.95 17.37 31.71
C SER A 218 12.01 18.26 30.89
N THR A 219 12.45 19.47 30.51
CA THR A 219 11.68 20.32 29.58
C THR A 219 11.67 19.72 28.18
N ILE A 220 12.82 19.24 27.69
CA ILE A 220 12.91 18.55 26.38
C ILE A 220 12.01 17.31 26.37
N THR A 221 11.99 16.55 27.46
CA THR A 221 11.12 15.38 27.61
C THR A 221 9.64 15.75 27.54
N HIS A 222 9.23 16.83 28.23
CA HIS A 222 7.87 17.36 28.22
C HIS A 222 7.45 17.82 26.81
N GLU A 223 8.26 18.68 26.18
CA GLU A 223 7.97 19.20 24.84
C GLU A 223 7.93 18.08 23.78
N MET A 224 8.75 17.04 23.91
CA MET A 224 8.69 15.89 23.01
C MET A 224 7.40 15.08 23.16
N GLY A 225 6.77 15.07 24.34
CA GLY A 225 5.42 14.52 24.49
C GLY A 225 4.43 15.17 23.53
N HIS A 226 4.51 16.50 23.38
CA HIS A 226 3.67 17.24 22.43
C HIS A 226 4.00 16.98 20.96
N ILE A 227 5.27 16.74 20.62
CA ILE A 227 5.66 16.33 19.25
C ILE A 227 4.84 15.11 18.81
N PHE A 228 4.57 14.20 19.74
CA PHE A 228 3.72 13.02 19.58
C PHE A 228 2.33 13.19 20.23
N TRP A 229 1.74 14.37 20.07
CA TRP A 229 0.33 14.68 20.35
C TRP A 229 -0.12 14.73 21.82
N ALA A 230 0.73 14.41 22.80
CA ALA A 230 0.34 14.50 24.20
C ALA A 230 -0.15 15.91 24.57
N ARG A 231 -1.10 16.01 25.50
CA ARG A 231 -1.67 17.28 25.95
C ARG A 231 -1.14 17.66 27.33
N ASP A 232 -1.05 18.96 27.55
CA ASP A 232 -0.76 19.50 28.86
C ASP A 232 -1.83 19.14 29.88
N GLU A 233 -1.43 19.00 31.14
CA GLU A 233 -2.33 18.57 32.22
C GLU A 233 -2.47 19.63 33.32
N TYR A 234 -1.77 20.77 33.23
CA TYR A 234 -1.84 21.85 34.22
C TYR A 234 -2.90 22.92 33.86
N PRO A 235 -3.39 23.70 34.84
CA PRO A 235 -4.45 24.67 34.62
C PRO A 235 -4.10 25.73 33.57
N GLY A 236 -5.00 25.94 32.59
CA GLY A 236 -4.88 27.01 31.60
C GLY A 236 -4.10 26.63 30.33
N ALA A 237 -3.70 25.36 30.17
CA ALA A 237 -3.11 24.84 28.94
C ALA A 237 -3.98 23.74 28.30
N GLY A 238 -4.02 22.54 28.87
CA GLY A 238 -4.91 21.46 28.40
C GLY A 238 -6.18 21.29 29.26
N SER A 239 -7.22 20.70 28.66
CA SER A 239 -8.51 20.44 29.31
C SER A 239 -8.87 18.96 29.31
N TRP A 240 -9.67 18.54 30.29
CA TRP A 240 -10.28 17.22 30.37
C TRP A 240 -11.08 16.83 29.13
N THR A 241 -11.67 17.79 28.41
CA THR A 241 -12.42 17.50 27.17
C THR A 241 -11.53 17.32 25.95
N ASP A 242 -10.24 17.65 26.04
CA ASP A 242 -9.31 17.52 24.94
C ASP A 242 -9.09 16.04 24.60
N ARG A 243 -8.92 15.78 23.30
CA ARG A 243 -8.60 14.47 22.78
C ARG A 243 -7.54 14.58 21.69
N ARG A 244 -6.52 13.72 21.71
CA ARG A 244 -5.38 13.72 20.78
C ARG A 244 -4.75 12.34 20.65
N GLY A 245 -3.82 12.21 19.70
CA GLY A 245 -3.05 10.99 19.47
C GLY A 245 -3.81 9.99 18.61
N TYR A 246 -3.11 8.93 18.20
CA TYR A 246 -3.58 7.95 17.22
C TYR A 246 -4.96 7.34 17.56
N TYR A 247 -5.26 7.16 18.85
CA TYR A 247 -6.53 6.60 19.34
C TYR A 247 -7.60 7.65 19.70
N ASN A 248 -7.35 8.94 19.42
CA ASN A 248 -8.19 10.05 19.88
C ASN A 248 -8.40 10.02 21.42
N THR A 249 -7.32 9.80 22.16
CA THR A 249 -7.34 9.58 23.61
C THR A 249 -7.72 10.85 24.34
N GLN A 250 -8.64 10.74 25.30
CA GLN A 250 -9.05 11.86 26.14
C GLN A 250 -8.01 12.19 27.21
N ASN A 251 -7.79 13.48 27.49
CA ASN A 251 -6.86 13.96 28.50
C ASN A 251 -7.39 13.79 29.94
N THR A 252 -7.40 12.55 30.44
CA THR A 252 -8.05 12.26 31.71
C THR A 252 -7.28 12.76 32.94
N ASN A 253 -5.97 13.03 32.82
CA ASN A 253 -5.19 13.58 33.93
C ASN A 253 -5.23 15.12 34.02
N ALA A 254 -6.02 15.81 33.18
CA ALA A 254 -6.11 17.27 33.17
C ALA A 254 -6.60 17.88 34.50
N ALA A 255 -6.12 19.08 34.83
CA ALA A 255 -6.39 19.74 36.11
C ALA A 255 -7.85 20.15 36.32
N ASP A 256 -8.60 20.31 35.24
CA ASP A 256 -10.03 20.66 35.23
C ASP A 256 -10.95 19.43 35.15
N ASN A 257 -10.42 18.21 35.33
CA ASN A 257 -11.19 16.98 35.38
C ASN A 257 -12.37 17.10 36.38
N PRO A 258 -13.63 16.96 35.91
CA PRO A 258 -14.82 17.18 36.73
C PRO A 258 -15.15 16.00 37.64
N THR A 259 -14.41 14.89 37.57
CA THR A 259 -14.67 13.67 38.33
C THR A 259 -14.53 13.93 39.83
N GLY A 260 -15.61 13.72 40.59
CA GLY A 260 -15.63 14.00 42.02
C GLY A 260 -14.59 13.20 42.80
N GLY A 261 -13.66 13.89 43.47
CA GLY A 261 -12.58 13.27 44.25
C GLY A 261 -11.34 12.88 43.43
N PHE A 262 -11.27 13.27 42.16
CA PHE A 262 -10.09 13.08 41.33
C PHE A 262 -8.85 13.78 41.93
N VAL A 263 -7.71 13.11 41.83
CA VAL A 263 -6.40 13.61 42.19
C VAL A 263 -5.51 13.36 40.99
N GLN A 264 -4.89 14.41 40.46
CA GLN A 264 -3.95 14.28 39.36
C GLN A 264 -2.77 13.41 39.76
N GLU A 265 -2.42 12.47 38.89
CA GLU A 265 -1.23 11.65 38.99
C GLU A 265 0.01 12.50 38.66
N ASP A 266 1.20 12.03 39.08
CA ASP A 266 2.46 12.61 38.61
C ASP A 266 2.63 12.27 37.12
N SER A 267 3.04 13.25 36.33
CA SER A 267 3.08 13.15 34.87
C SER A 267 4.14 14.07 34.30
N ILE A 268 4.80 13.62 33.23
CA ILE A 268 5.71 14.47 32.47
C ILE A 268 4.98 15.67 31.86
N MET A 269 3.66 15.58 31.60
CA MET A 269 2.83 16.66 31.02
C MET A 269 2.23 17.62 32.04
N ARG A 270 2.64 17.54 33.31
CA ARG A 270 2.27 18.53 34.35
C ARG A 270 3.30 19.64 34.45
N GLY A 271 3.01 20.66 35.25
CA GLY A 271 3.98 21.71 35.59
C GLY A 271 4.57 21.51 36.99
N GLY A 272 5.78 22.02 37.21
CA GLY A 272 6.39 22.14 38.55
C GLY A 272 6.80 20.80 39.18
N TYR A 273 6.57 20.67 40.49
CA TYR A 273 7.05 19.51 41.27
C TYR A 273 6.54 18.14 40.75
N PRO A 274 5.27 17.95 40.36
CA PRO A 274 4.80 16.69 39.79
C PRO A 274 5.53 16.26 38.51
N LEU A 275 5.94 17.20 37.66
CA LEU A 275 6.77 16.89 36.48
C LEU A 275 8.14 16.39 36.91
N ALA A 276 8.77 17.05 37.89
CA ALA A 276 10.08 16.63 38.38
C ALA A 276 10.04 15.21 38.97
N VAL A 277 8.99 14.88 39.73
CA VAL A 277 8.77 13.53 40.27
C VAL A 277 8.53 12.51 39.15
N ALA A 278 7.74 12.86 38.13
CA ALA A 278 7.49 12.01 36.99
C ALA A 278 8.76 11.71 36.19
N TYR A 279 9.57 12.76 35.96
CA TYR A 279 10.86 12.67 35.29
C TYR A 279 11.83 11.76 36.04
N GLU A 280 11.99 11.95 37.36
CA GLU A 280 12.86 11.10 38.19
C GLU A 280 12.41 9.63 38.25
N ASN A 281 11.12 9.36 38.13
CA ASN A 281 10.55 8.02 38.27
C ASN A 281 10.22 7.33 36.94
N HIS A 282 10.49 7.96 35.78
CA HIS A 282 10.11 7.43 34.46
C HIS A 282 8.64 7.02 34.37
N THR A 283 7.74 7.94 34.75
CA THR A 283 6.29 7.64 34.81
C THR A 283 5.45 8.75 34.20
N SER A 284 4.33 8.35 33.61
CA SER A 284 3.24 9.23 33.19
C SER A 284 1.90 8.47 33.26
N PRO A 285 0.76 9.18 33.36
CA PRO A 285 -0.57 8.57 33.36
C PRO A 285 -0.86 7.78 32.08
N ALA A 286 -1.73 6.77 32.19
CA ALA A 286 -2.11 5.94 31.05
C ALA A 286 -2.70 6.73 29.88
N SER A 287 -3.47 7.80 30.14
CA SER A 287 -3.99 8.67 29.07
C SER A 287 -2.89 9.37 28.27
N THR A 288 -1.84 9.78 28.95
CA THR A 288 -0.69 10.47 28.37
C THR A 288 0.11 9.51 27.48
N LEU A 289 0.34 8.30 27.99
CA LEU A 289 1.03 7.23 27.26
C LEU A 289 0.23 6.79 26.03
N ALA A 290 -1.09 6.64 26.17
CA ALA A 290 -1.95 6.33 25.04
C ALA A 290 -1.99 7.45 23.98
N MET A 291 -1.88 8.73 24.35
CA MET A 291 -1.76 9.81 23.34
C MET A 291 -0.50 9.70 22.48
N VAL A 292 0.63 9.27 23.05
CA VAL A 292 1.87 9.02 22.30
C VAL A 292 1.89 7.64 21.62
N GLY A 293 0.78 6.90 21.67
CA GLY A 293 0.59 5.60 21.00
C GLY A 293 0.83 4.36 21.87
N TRP A 294 1.18 4.51 23.14
CA TRP A 294 1.44 3.40 24.06
C TRP A 294 0.16 3.03 24.82
N GLN A 295 -0.65 2.21 24.17
CA GLN A 295 -1.85 1.60 24.74
C GLN A 295 -1.82 0.12 24.41
N ASP A 296 -1.96 -0.73 25.41
CA ASP A 296 -2.08 -2.18 25.29
C ASP A 296 -3.40 -2.57 25.98
N SER A 297 -4.44 -2.75 25.18
CA SER A 297 -5.80 -2.90 25.67
C SER A 297 -6.10 -4.30 26.21
N ASP A 298 -5.40 -5.34 25.73
CA ASP A 298 -5.61 -6.74 26.14
C ASP A 298 -4.49 -7.31 27.01
N ASN A 299 -3.44 -6.51 27.25
CA ASN A 299 -2.34 -6.72 28.16
C ASN A 299 -1.45 -7.90 27.75
N ASP A 300 -1.20 -8.05 26.44
CA ASP A 300 -0.35 -9.09 25.88
C ASP A 300 1.11 -8.65 25.62
N GLY A 301 1.41 -7.37 25.86
CA GLY A 301 2.72 -6.76 25.65
C GLY A 301 2.91 -6.14 24.27
N ILE A 302 1.86 -6.11 23.43
CA ILE A 302 1.82 -5.45 22.13
C ILE A 302 0.92 -4.21 22.26
N PHE A 303 1.33 -3.09 21.67
CA PHE A 303 0.51 -1.88 21.70
C PHE A 303 -0.51 -1.95 20.56
N ASP A 304 -1.72 -1.43 20.78
CA ASP A 304 -2.86 -1.52 19.86
C ASP A 304 -2.53 -1.05 18.42
N VAL A 305 -1.68 -0.01 18.26
CA VAL A 305 -1.19 0.44 16.94
C VAL A 305 -0.40 -0.61 16.17
N ALA A 306 0.18 -1.58 16.86
CA ALA A 306 0.96 -2.68 16.32
C ALA A 306 0.24 -4.05 16.47
N ASP A 307 -0.82 -4.13 17.27
CA ASP A 307 -1.61 -5.35 17.45
C ASP A 307 -2.76 -5.43 16.43
N VAL A 308 -2.39 -5.44 15.15
CA VAL A 308 -3.33 -5.60 14.04
C VAL A 308 -2.90 -6.81 13.22
N PRO A 309 -3.76 -7.84 13.11
CA PRO A 309 -3.46 -9.03 12.32
C PRO A 309 -2.95 -8.68 10.93
N LEU A 310 -1.90 -9.40 10.49
CA LEU A 310 -1.44 -9.31 9.11
C LEU A 310 -2.52 -9.88 8.18
N ASP A 311 -2.52 -9.47 6.92
CA ASP A 311 -3.41 -10.05 5.90
C ASP A 311 -2.62 -11.02 5.04
N LEU A 312 -3.06 -12.29 4.97
CA LEU A 312 -2.50 -13.32 4.09
C LEU A 312 -3.56 -13.80 3.10
N GLN A 313 -3.32 -13.50 1.84
CA GLN A 313 -4.14 -13.94 0.72
C GLN A 313 -3.32 -14.90 -0.13
N GLY A 314 -3.79 -16.13 -0.36
CA GLY A 314 -3.03 -17.08 -1.15
C GLY A 314 -3.80 -18.33 -1.55
N VAL A 315 -3.25 -18.98 -2.56
CA VAL A 315 -3.72 -20.25 -3.10
C VAL A 315 -2.55 -21.23 -3.13
N GLY A 316 -2.76 -22.45 -2.66
CA GLY A 316 -1.77 -23.51 -2.76
C GLY A 316 -2.33 -24.88 -3.00
N TYR A 317 -1.50 -25.77 -3.49
CA TYR A 317 -1.87 -27.15 -3.75
C TYR A 317 -0.65 -28.07 -3.67
N PHE A 318 -0.91 -29.36 -3.45
CA PHE A 318 0.12 -30.38 -3.44
C PHE A 318 0.19 -31.12 -4.77
N ASP A 319 1.34 -31.08 -5.43
CA ASP A 319 1.66 -31.94 -6.55
C ASP A 319 2.27 -33.27 -6.04
N ALA A 320 1.43 -34.29 -5.99
CA ALA A 320 1.83 -35.63 -5.55
C ALA A 320 2.86 -36.31 -6.47
N SER A 321 2.93 -35.92 -7.76
CA SER A 321 3.86 -36.51 -8.72
C SER A 321 5.30 -36.07 -8.45
N ASN A 322 5.47 -34.81 -8.04
CA ASN A 322 6.77 -34.22 -7.74
C ASN A 322 7.07 -34.14 -6.23
N SER A 323 6.10 -34.44 -5.36
CA SER A 323 6.20 -34.24 -3.90
C SER A 323 6.50 -32.79 -3.53
N THR A 324 5.93 -31.86 -4.29
CA THR A 324 6.12 -30.42 -4.14
C THR A 324 4.79 -29.76 -3.78
N TYR A 325 4.81 -28.87 -2.80
CA TYR A 325 3.68 -27.99 -2.49
C TYR A 325 3.94 -26.62 -3.10
N HIS A 326 2.96 -26.12 -3.85
CA HIS A 326 2.97 -24.79 -4.44
C HIS A 326 2.09 -23.86 -3.60
N PHE A 327 2.54 -22.64 -3.30
CA PHE A 327 1.75 -21.65 -2.58
C PHE A 327 2.09 -20.25 -3.04
N ASP A 328 1.10 -19.58 -3.63
CA ASP A 328 1.26 -18.30 -4.31
C ASP A 328 0.27 -17.30 -3.73
N GLY A 329 0.69 -16.06 -3.56
CA GLY A 329 -0.18 -15.06 -2.94
C GLY A 329 0.53 -13.79 -2.51
N THR A 330 -0.15 -13.06 -1.64
CA THR A 330 0.29 -11.80 -1.06
C THR A 330 0.16 -11.83 0.46
N ALA A 331 1.09 -11.17 1.14
CA ALA A 331 1.03 -10.95 2.58
C ALA A 331 1.33 -9.48 2.89
N THR A 332 0.50 -8.85 3.72
CA THR A 332 0.56 -7.41 3.96
C THR A 332 0.41 -7.08 5.45
N ALA A 333 1.23 -6.14 5.93
CA ALA A 333 1.03 -5.51 7.22
C ALA A 333 -0.19 -4.59 7.16
N VAL A 334 -1.06 -4.66 8.16
CA VAL A 334 -2.30 -3.87 8.20
C VAL A 334 -2.17 -2.81 9.28
N ALA A 335 -2.58 -1.58 8.97
CA ALA A 335 -2.57 -0.48 9.91
C ALA A 335 -3.90 -0.37 10.67
N LEU A 336 -3.83 -0.02 11.95
CA LEU A 336 -5.00 0.38 12.73
C LEU A 336 -5.51 1.72 12.18
N PRO A 337 -6.84 1.93 12.04
CA PRO A 337 -7.34 3.23 11.62
C PRO A 337 -6.98 4.37 12.59
N ASN A 338 -6.28 5.39 12.09
CA ASN A 338 -5.90 6.59 12.85
C ASN A 338 -7.11 7.48 13.17
N GLN A 339 -7.43 7.63 14.45
CA GLN A 339 -8.57 8.41 14.93
C GLN A 339 -8.18 9.82 15.43
N ASN A 340 -6.91 10.21 15.29
CA ASN A 340 -6.42 11.48 15.82
C ASN A 340 -7.30 12.64 15.38
N SER A 341 -7.58 13.56 16.30
CA SER A 341 -8.48 14.69 16.05
C SER A 341 -7.81 15.81 15.23
N GLU A 342 -6.51 15.70 14.97
CA GLU A 342 -5.70 16.60 14.16
C GLU A 342 -4.70 15.81 13.32
N GLY A 343 -4.00 16.51 12.44
CA GLY A 343 -3.00 15.94 11.55
C GLY A 343 -3.64 15.27 10.33
N PRO A 344 -2.82 14.60 9.49
CA PRO A 344 -3.32 14.02 8.25
C PRO A 344 -4.33 12.90 8.47
N GLN A 345 -4.30 12.21 9.63
CA GLN A 345 -5.07 11.00 9.92
C GLN A 345 -4.73 9.84 8.97
N SER A 346 -3.45 9.67 8.64
CA SER A 346 -2.94 8.54 7.87
C SER A 346 -2.98 7.25 8.70
N ASP A 347 -3.38 6.14 8.08
CA ASP A 347 -3.34 4.81 8.68
C ASP A 347 -1.94 4.25 8.52
N ILE A 348 -1.20 4.11 9.62
CA ILE A 348 0.22 3.78 9.60
C ILE A 348 0.51 2.54 10.45
N THR A 349 1.40 1.69 9.95
CA THR A 349 1.97 0.58 10.72
C THR A 349 3.47 0.44 10.53
N LEU A 350 4.16 0.03 11.58
CA LEU A 350 5.57 -0.37 11.56
C LEU A 350 5.75 -1.89 11.40
N ASN A 351 4.65 -2.66 11.46
CA ASN A 351 4.69 -4.11 11.33
C ASN A 351 5.26 -4.54 9.98
N ARG A 352 5.87 -5.72 9.98
CA ARG A 352 6.45 -6.34 8.79
C ARG A 352 6.01 -7.80 8.71
N VAL A 353 5.84 -8.28 7.48
CA VAL A 353 5.84 -9.72 7.19
C VAL A 353 7.27 -10.22 7.37
N SER A 354 7.62 -10.60 8.61
CA SER A 354 8.96 -11.11 8.93
C SER A 354 9.18 -12.49 8.31
N GLN A 355 8.17 -13.36 8.39
CA GLN A 355 8.24 -14.74 7.90
C GLN A 355 6.92 -15.20 7.32
N LEU A 356 7.01 -16.02 6.27
CA LEU A 356 5.94 -16.91 5.83
C LEU A 356 6.24 -18.30 6.40
N GLN A 357 5.27 -18.89 7.09
CA GLN A 357 5.40 -20.17 7.77
C GLN A 357 4.31 -21.13 7.33
N TYR A 358 4.66 -22.42 7.33
CA TYR A 358 3.69 -23.50 7.17
C TYR A 358 3.85 -24.53 8.30
N ARG A 359 2.81 -25.32 8.57
CA ARG A 359 2.90 -26.51 9.42
C ARG A 359 2.10 -27.65 8.82
N LEU A 360 2.54 -28.88 9.10
CA LEU A 360 1.87 -30.10 8.65
C LEU A 360 1.20 -30.79 9.84
N ASP A 361 -0.05 -31.21 9.66
CA ASP A 361 -0.86 -31.98 10.63
C ASP A 361 -0.88 -31.38 12.05
N GLY A 362 -0.98 -30.05 12.14
CA GLY A 362 -0.97 -29.33 13.43
C GLY A 362 0.37 -29.38 14.18
N GLY A 363 1.46 -29.74 13.49
CA GLY A 363 2.81 -29.78 14.03
C GLY A 363 3.42 -28.40 14.31
N ALA A 364 4.74 -28.35 14.45
CA ALA A 364 5.45 -27.09 14.65
C ALA A 364 5.49 -26.26 13.35
N TRP A 365 5.40 -24.94 13.49
CA TRP A 365 5.58 -24.01 12.38
C TRP A 365 7.01 -24.07 11.84
N VAL A 366 7.12 -24.16 10.52
CA VAL A 366 8.36 -24.19 9.74
C VAL A 366 8.40 -22.95 8.87
N VAL A 367 9.56 -22.30 8.80
CA VAL A 367 9.76 -21.11 7.97
C VAL A 367 9.90 -21.52 6.51
N ALA A 368 8.99 -21.04 5.66
CA ALA A 368 9.09 -21.16 4.21
C ALA A 368 9.94 -20.04 3.61
N SER A 369 9.72 -18.80 4.04
CA SER A 369 10.41 -17.61 3.56
C SER A 369 10.57 -16.56 4.67
N GLN A 370 11.55 -15.66 4.52
CA GLN A 370 11.84 -14.57 5.45
C GLN A 370 11.99 -13.23 4.70
N PRO A 371 10.90 -12.71 4.12
CA PRO A 371 10.97 -11.53 3.26
C PRO A 371 11.35 -10.26 4.05
N ASP A 372 10.86 -10.11 5.29
CA ASP A 372 11.16 -8.96 6.16
C ASP A 372 10.79 -7.63 5.47
N GLN A 373 9.54 -7.53 5.00
CA GLN A 373 8.97 -6.39 4.27
C GLN A 373 7.53 -6.13 4.73
N GLN A 374 7.00 -4.93 4.47
CA GLN A 374 5.63 -4.59 4.89
C GLN A 374 4.55 -5.15 3.94
N VAL A 375 4.87 -5.28 2.65
CA VAL A 375 4.02 -5.93 1.64
C VAL A 375 4.90 -6.93 0.88
N VAL A 376 4.40 -8.14 0.64
CA VAL A 376 5.13 -9.23 0.01
C VAL A 376 4.22 -9.94 -0.98
N ASP A 377 4.60 -9.92 -2.26
CA ASP A 377 4.12 -10.89 -3.24
C ASP A 377 5.07 -12.08 -3.26
N PHE A 378 4.53 -13.31 -3.28
CA PHE A 378 5.35 -14.52 -3.26
C PHE A 378 4.78 -15.64 -4.14
N GLU A 379 5.71 -16.48 -4.58
CA GLU A 379 5.47 -17.75 -5.27
C GLU A 379 6.43 -18.75 -4.61
N LEU A 380 5.90 -19.75 -3.92
CA LEU A 380 6.67 -20.68 -3.08
C LEU A 380 6.50 -22.12 -3.55
N GLU A 381 7.63 -22.81 -3.69
CA GLU A 381 7.68 -24.25 -3.93
C GLU A 381 8.41 -24.94 -2.78
N ILE A 382 7.75 -25.90 -2.13
CA ILE A 382 8.31 -26.62 -0.98
C ILE A 382 8.28 -28.12 -1.24
N GLU A 383 9.45 -28.76 -1.20
CA GLU A 383 9.54 -30.22 -1.24
C GLU A 383 9.05 -30.83 0.09
N ILE A 384 7.96 -31.60 0.06
CA ILE A 384 7.41 -32.29 1.22
C ILE A 384 7.61 -33.80 1.05
N ASN A 385 8.70 -34.30 1.62
CA ASN A 385 9.10 -35.71 1.55
C ASN A 385 8.49 -36.60 2.66
N GLN A 386 7.56 -36.07 3.44
CA GLN A 386 6.86 -36.79 4.51
C GLN A 386 5.36 -36.87 4.19
N SER A 387 4.70 -37.93 4.64
CA SER A 387 3.24 -38.01 4.55
C SER A 387 2.61 -36.96 5.44
N PHE A 388 1.58 -36.28 4.93
CA PHE A 388 0.73 -35.36 5.69
C PHE A 388 -0.72 -35.44 5.19
N SER A 389 -1.65 -34.96 6.00
CA SER A 389 -3.06 -34.86 5.66
C SER A 389 -3.53 -33.41 5.55
N SER A 390 -3.00 -32.51 6.39
CA SER A 390 -3.30 -31.08 6.31
C SER A 390 -2.04 -30.22 6.33
N ILE A 391 -2.15 -29.05 5.72
CA ILE A 391 -1.14 -28.00 5.74
C ILE A 391 -1.80 -26.66 6.06
N ASP A 392 -1.22 -25.94 7.01
CA ASP A 392 -1.66 -24.61 7.40
C ASP A 392 -0.55 -23.61 7.06
N TRP A 393 -0.92 -22.44 6.57
CA TRP A 393 -0.04 -21.32 6.25
C TRP A 393 -0.37 -20.10 7.09
N ARG A 394 0.64 -19.31 7.44
CA ARG A 394 0.49 -17.99 8.04
C ARG A 394 1.67 -17.08 7.72
N ALA A 395 1.43 -15.78 7.74
CA ALA A 395 2.45 -14.76 7.93
C ALA A 395 2.62 -14.44 9.42
N ILE A 396 3.81 -14.01 9.81
CA ILE A 396 4.10 -13.55 11.18
C ILE A 396 5.10 -12.40 11.14
N ASP A 397 4.88 -11.41 12.00
CA ASP A 397 5.91 -10.49 12.45
C ASP A 397 6.58 -11.12 13.69
N VAL A 398 7.88 -11.42 13.61
CA VAL A 398 8.56 -12.10 14.73
C VAL A 398 8.93 -11.17 15.87
N HIS A 399 8.89 -9.86 15.64
CA HIS A 399 9.17 -8.85 16.66
C HIS A 399 7.93 -8.63 17.52
N THR A 400 6.77 -8.36 16.89
CA THR A 400 5.52 -8.16 17.61
C THR A 400 4.80 -9.47 17.94
N THR A 401 5.12 -10.56 17.25
CA THR A 401 4.46 -11.88 17.33
C THR A 401 3.06 -11.95 16.72
N VAL A 402 2.58 -10.84 16.18
CA VAL A 402 1.31 -10.75 15.44
C VAL A 402 1.34 -11.64 14.21
N THR A 403 0.26 -12.37 13.98
CA THR A 403 0.13 -13.30 12.85
C THR A 403 -1.00 -12.88 11.91
N SER A 404 -0.97 -13.41 10.69
CA SER A 404 -2.13 -13.34 9.80
C SER A 404 -3.22 -14.32 10.17
N ASN A 405 -4.34 -14.24 9.44
CA ASN A 405 -5.24 -15.37 9.22
C ASN A 405 -4.48 -16.63 8.76
N ILE A 406 -5.06 -17.80 9.04
CA ILE A 406 -4.51 -19.09 8.58
C ILE A 406 -5.15 -19.46 7.26
N VAL A 407 -4.32 -19.81 6.28
CA VAL A 407 -4.77 -20.38 5.00
C VAL A 407 -4.49 -21.89 5.05
N GLN A 408 -5.54 -22.71 4.94
CA GLN A 408 -5.46 -24.14 5.19
C GLN A 408 -5.84 -24.94 3.94
N GLY A 409 -5.12 -26.03 3.69
CA GLY A 409 -5.43 -27.00 2.64
C GLY A 409 -5.11 -28.43 3.05
N THR A 410 -5.33 -29.37 2.13
CA THR A 410 -5.04 -30.79 2.34
C THR A 410 -4.25 -31.36 1.16
N ILE A 411 -4.04 -32.68 1.14
CA ILE A 411 -3.47 -33.36 -0.03
C ILE A 411 -4.46 -33.46 -1.21
N GLU A 412 -5.76 -33.39 -0.91
CA GLU A 412 -6.85 -33.57 -1.88
C GLU A 412 -7.49 -32.24 -2.28
N SER A 413 -7.55 -31.29 -1.35
CA SER A 413 -8.09 -29.94 -1.54
C SER A 413 -6.98 -28.87 -1.52
N PRO A 414 -7.06 -27.86 -2.40
CA PRO A 414 -6.16 -26.73 -2.37
C PRO A 414 -6.33 -25.94 -1.06
N ALA A 415 -5.28 -25.25 -0.64
CA ALA A 415 -5.39 -24.19 0.35
C ALA A 415 -5.87 -22.92 -0.36
N ILE A 416 -6.93 -22.31 0.14
CA ILE A 416 -7.52 -21.09 -0.44
C ILE A 416 -7.79 -20.14 0.72
N SER A 417 -7.43 -18.86 0.57
CA SER A 417 -7.85 -17.85 1.53
C SER A 417 -9.37 -17.74 1.60
N ALA A 418 -9.89 -17.52 2.80
CA ALA A 418 -11.33 -17.39 3.03
C ALA A 418 -11.93 -16.28 2.16
N ALA A 419 -13.10 -16.58 1.59
CA ALA A 419 -13.93 -15.66 0.82
C ALA A 419 -15.39 -16.10 0.97
N SER A 420 -16.32 -15.27 0.47
CA SER A 420 -17.75 -15.58 0.49
C SER A 420 -18.07 -16.89 -0.23
N ILE A 421 -17.55 -16.99 -1.45
CA ILE A 421 -17.41 -18.08 -2.41
C ILE A 421 -16.06 -18.80 -2.40
N THR A 422 -15.85 -20.02 -1.88
CA THR A 422 -14.59 -20.75 -2.15
C THR A 422 -14.84 -22.14 -2.70
N GLY A 423 -13.95 -22.61 -3.57
CA GLY A 423 -14.11 -23.89 -4.23
C GLY A 423 -13.00 -24.20 -5.24
N TYR A 424 -13.13 -25.35 -5.91
CA TYR A 424 -12.20 -25.76 -6.95
C TYR A 424 -12.84 -26.72 -7.94
N ALA A 425 -12.34 -26.69 -9.18
CA ALA A 425 -12.72 -27.58 -10.27
C ALA A 425 -11.64 -28.62 -10.55
N PHE A 426 -12.03 -29.87 -10.74
CA PHE A 426 -11.14 -30.98 -11.07
C PHE A 426 -11.78 -31.96 -12.06
N LEU A 427 -10.93 -32.73 -12.74
CA LEU A 427 -11.36 -33.79 -13.63
C LEU A 427 -11.62 -35.05 -12.81
N ASP A 428 -12.88 -35.46 -12.74
CA ASP A 428 -13.34 -36.67 -12.05
C ASP A 428 -13.26 -37.86 -13.02
N GLU A 429 -12.16 -38.62 -12.95
CA GLU A 429 -11.90 -39.73 -13.87
C GLU A 429 -12.58 -41.04 -13.43
N ASP A 430 -12.89 -41.17 -12.15
CA ASP A 430 -13.48 -42.37 -11.56
C ASP A 430 -14.96 -42.25 -11.17
N ASP A 431 -15.57 -41.08 -11.41
CA ASP A 431 -17.00 -40.79 -11.26
C ASP A 431 -17.47 -40.93 -9.80
N ASN A 432 -16.63 -40.47 -8.86
CA ASN A 432 -16.88 -40.57 -7.42
C ASN A 432 -17.15 -39.20 -6.74
N SER A 433 -17.01 -38.09 -7.48
CA SER A 433 -17.19 -36.70 -7.02
C SER A 433 -16.27 -36.27 -5.87
N ILE A 434 -15.17 -36.98 -5.64
CA ILE A 434 -14.17 -36.73 -4.61
C ILE A 434 -12.79 -36.74 -5.28
N ARG A 435 -12.12 -35.59 -5.27
CA ARG A 435 -10.80 -35.48 -5.88
C ARG A 435 -9.79 -36.42 -5.22
N ALA A 436 -9.27 -37.38 -5.96
CA ALA A 436 -8.09 -38.13 -5.58
C ALA A 436 -6.81 -37.30 -5.86
N GLY A 437 -5.74 -37.52 -5.10
CA GLY A 437 -4.47 -36.82 -5.34
C GLY A 437 -3.83 -37.06 -6.71
N SER A 438 -4.28 -38.09 -7.45
CA SER A 438 -3.88 -38.36 -8.84
C SER A 438 -4.70 -37.60 -9.88
N GLU A 439 -5.86 -37.06 -9.51
CA GLU A 439 -6.73 -36.32 -10.41
C GLU A 439 -6.27 -34.87 -10.54
N SER A 440 -6.34 -34.36 -11.76
CA SER A 440 -5.84 -33.02 -12.06
C SER A 440 -6.90 -31.96 -11.79
N PHE A 441 -6.46 -30.81 -11.27
CA PHE A 441 -7.28 -29.60 -11.28
C PHE A 441 -7.57 -29.15 -12.71
N MET A 442 -8.65 -28.40 -12.89
CA MET A 442 -9.07 -27.92 -14.20
C MET A 442 -8.84 -26.43 -14.37
N SER A 443 -8.05 -26.06 -15.37
CA SER A 443 -7.96 -24.69 -15.86
C SER A 443 -9.10 -24.37 -16.84
N ASP A 444 -9.31 -23.09 -17.09
CA ASP A 444 -10.22 -22.56 -18.11
C ASP A 444 -11.69 -22.97 -17.91
N VAL A 445 -12.08 -23.16 -16.65
CA VAL A 445 -13.49 -23.26 -16.24
C VAL A 445 -13.97 -21.86 -15.91
N SER A 446 -14.93 -21.36 -16.70
CA SER A 446 -15.62 -20.11 -16.41
C SER A 446 -16.78 -20.37 -15.46
N ALA A 447 -16.81 -19.66 -14.33
CA ALA A 447 -17.95 -19.64 -13.42
C ALA A 447 -18.57 -18.25 -13.44
N THR A 448 -19.89 -18.18 -13.65
CA THR A 448 -20.68 -16.94 -13.59
C THR A 448 -21.66 -17.02 -12.44
N LEU A 449 -21.64 -16.01 -11.58
CA LEU A 449 -22.47 -15.92 -10.39
C LEU A 449 -23.75 -15.12 -10.68
N ARG A 450 -24.88 -15.61 -10.18
CA ARG A 450 -26.19 -14.94 -10.25
C ARG A 450 -26.88 -15.06 -8.91
N TYR A 451 -27.90 -14.23 -8.67
CA TYR A 451 -28.84 -14.53 -7.60
C TYR A 451 -29.58 -15.84 -7.88
N ALA A 452 -30.08 -16.51 -6.85
CA ALA A 452 -30.79 -17.79 -6.97
C ALA A 452 -32.02 -17.75 -7.92
N ASP A 453 -32.59 -16.58 -8.20
CA ASP A 453 -33.68 -16.40 -9.16
C ASP A 453 -33.21 -16.25 -10.62
N GLY A 454 -31.90 -16.29 -10.87
CA GLY A 454 -31.25 -16.13 -12.17
C GLY A 454 -31.00 -14.68 -12.60
N SER A 455 -31.32 -13.70 -11.76
CA SER A 455 -31.00 -12.29 -12.04
C SER A 455 -29.50 -11.98 -11.84
N PRO A 456 -28.92 -11.04 -12.60
CA PRO A 456 -27.51 -10.67 -12.44
C PRO A 456 -27.27 -9.92 -11.12
N LEU A 457 -26.04 -9.97 -10.62
CA LEU A 457 -25.63 -9.18 -9.47
C LEU A 457 -25.66 -7.69 -9.80
N PHE A 458 -25.87 -6.86 -8.77
CA PHE A 458 -25.93 -5.42 -8.94
C PHE A 458 -24.53 -4.85 -9.19
N ALA A 459 -24.36 -4.14 -10.30
CA ALA A 459 -23.11 -3.49 -10.67
C ALA A 459 -23.38 -2.29 -11.60
N GLY A 460 -22.40 -1.40 -11.70
CA GLY A 460 -22.44 -0.26 -12.60
C GLY A 460 -21.09 0.43 -12.75
N GLU A 461 -20.98 1.23 -13.82
CA GLU A 461 -19.80 2.01 -14.15
C GLU A 461 -20.22 3.41 -14.61
N VAL A 462 -19.43 4.42 -14.26
CA VAL A 462 -19.62 5.80 -14.69
C VAL A 462 -18.28 6.37 -15.14
N HIS A 463 -18.17 6.61 -16.44
CA HIS A 463 -16.99 7.19 -17.07
C HIS A 463 -17.25 8.65 -17.43
N ALA A 464 -16.44 9.57 -16.89
CA ALA A 464 -16.57 11.00 -17.21
C ALA A 464 -16.46 11.27 -18.71
N ASN A 465 -15.61 10.52 -19.44
CA ASN A 465 -15.46 10.70 -20.90
C ASN A 465 -16.73 10.36 -21.70
N GLU A 466 -17.58 9.47 -21.20
CA GLU A 466 -18.80 9.02 -21.86
C GLU A 466 -19.99 9.93 -21.59
N LEU A 467 -19.90 10.77 -20.54
CA LEU A 467 -20.93 11.72 -20.18
C LEU A 467 -20.90 12.97 -21.08
N PRO A 468 -22.08 13.56 -21.39
CA PRO A 468 -22.16 14.87 -22.02
C PRO A 468 -21.44 15.94 -21.18
N GLU A 469 -20.74 16.86 -21.85
CA GLU A 469 -20.12 17.99 -21.16
C GLU A 469 -21.18 18.90 -20.54
N GLY A 470 -20.98 19.32 -19.29
CA GLY A 470 -21.93 20.12 -18.53
C GLY A 470 -22.42 19.43 -17.26
N TYR A 471 -23.60 19.85 -16.78
CA TYR A 471 -24.24 19.28 -15.59
C TYR A 471 -24.59 17.79 -15.79
N ILE A 472 -24.31 16.97 -14.77
CA ILE A 472 -24.69 15.56 -14.77
C ILE A 472 -26.16 15.46 -14.37
N ALA A 473 -27.03 15.11 -15.33
CA ALA A 473 -28.42 14.82 -15.06
C ALA A 473 -28.57 13.38 -14.53
N ASP A 474 -29.45 13.19 -13.53
CA ASP A 474 -29.72 11.88 -12.90
C ASP A 474 -30.09 10.79 -13.92
N GLU A 475 -30.72 11.17 -15.04
CA GLU A 475 -31.09 10.26 -16.13
C GLU A 475 -29.90 9.64 -16.89
N ASN A 476 -28.70 10.21 -16.74
CA ASN A 476 -27.45 9.68 -17.29
C ASN A 476 -26.71 8.76 -16.32
N LEU A 477 -27.21 8.61 -15.09
CA LEU A 477 -26.65 7.73 -14.06
C LEU A 477 -27.58 6.53 -13.87
N THR A 478 -27.02 5.35 -13.63
CA THR A 478 -27.78 4.13 -13.36
C THR A 478 -27.13 3.42 -12.17
N GLY A 479 -27.92 3.10 -11.14
CA GLY A 479 -27.42 2.41 -9.94
C GLY A 479 -26.68 3.31 -8.95
N VAL A 480 -26.46 4.58 -9.26
CA VAL A 480 -25.69 5.49 -8.40
C VAL A 480 -26.20 6.93 -8.48
N THR A 481 -26.16 7.61 -7.34
CA THR A 481 -26.32 9.06 -7.22
C THR A 481 -24.99 9.69 -6.86
N LEU A 482 -24.53 10.63 -7.68
CA LEU A 482 -23.28 11.36 -7.44
C LEU A 482 -23.56 12.75 -6.86
N THR A 483 -22.81 13.13 -5.82
CA THR A 483 -22.92 14.44 -5.18
C THR A 483 -21.57 14.86 -4.58
N ASN A 484 -21.53 15.96 -3.84
CA ASN A 484 -20.36 16.35 -3.08
C ASN A 484 -20.70 16.64 -1.61
N GLU A 485 -19.71 16.48 -0.75
CA GLU A 485 -19.76 16.91 0.64
C GLU A 485 -18.74 18.04 0.84
N GLY A 486 -19.26 19.23 1.18
CA GLY A 486 -18.43 20.42 1.38
C GLY A 486 -19.27 21.69 1.55
N TYR A 487 -18.62 22.85 1.51
CA TYR A 487 -19.24 24.15 1.77
C TYR A 487 -20.23 24.65 0.70
N SER A 488 -20.36 23.97 -0.44
CA SER A 488 -21.30 24.38 -1.49
C SER A 488 -22.74 24.10 -1.06
N TYR A 489 -23.54 25.17 -0.96
CA TYR A 489 -24.99 25.07 -0.76
C TYR A 489 -25.71 24.41 -1.94
N GLN A 490 -25.09 24.36 -3.11
CA GLN A 490 -25.61 23.70 -4.31
C GLN A 490 -24.71 22.52 -4.67
N ARG A 491 -25.14 21.32 -4.30
CA ARG A 491 -24.39 20.08 -4.51
C ARG A 491 -24.53 19.54 -5.93
N GLN A 492 -24.13 20.36 -6.91
CA GLN A 492 -24.22 20.05 -8.33
C GLN A 492 -22.89 19.54 -8.85
N LEU A 493 -22.95 18.45 -9.63
CA LEU A 493 -21.80 17.90 -10.33
C LEU A 493 -21.91 18.12 -11.83
N GLY A 494 -20.76 18.17 -12.47
CA GLY A 494 -20.62 18.35 -13.90
C GLY A 494 -19.40 17.61 -14.43
N VAL A 495 -19.30 17.53 -15.75
CA VAL A 495 -18.18 16.89 -16.44
C VAL A 495 -17.58 17.87 -17.44
N PHE A 496 -16.28 18.10 -17.34
CA PHE A 496 -15.55 19.04 -18.19
C PHE A 496 -14.11 18.56 -18.44
N ASP A 497 -13.48 19.11 -19.48
CA ASP A 497 -12.04 18.98 -19.68
C ASP A 497 -11.27 19.77 -18.61
N SER A 498 -10.08 19.29 -18.24
CA SER A 498 -9.21 19.95 -17.24
C SER A 498 -7.75 20.01 -17.71
N PRO A 499 -6.97 21.05 -17.34
CA PRO A 499 -5.53 21.11 -17.57
C PRO A 499 -4.71 20.01 -16.87
N ILE A 500 -5.34 19.19 -16.02
CA ILE A 500 -4.70 18.06 -15.31
C ILE A 500 -4.21 17.01 -16.31
N ALA A 501 -5.02 16.68 -17.32
CA ALA A 501 -4.65 15.73 -18.37
C ALA A 501 -5.31 16.09 -19.71
N ASN A 502 -4.57 15.89 -20.80
CA ASN A 502 -5.08 16.18 -22.14
C ASN A 502 -6.05 15.09 -22.63
N ASN A 503 -7.13 15.50 -23.29
CA ASN A 503 -8.18 14.60 -23.81
C ASN A 503 -8.85 13.74 -22.74
N GLN A 504 -8.91 14.24 -21.50
CA GLN A 504 -9.54 13.58 -20.38
C GLN A 504 -10.54 14.54 -19.74
N LYS A 505 -11.78 14.06 -19.57
CA LYS A 505 -12.79 14.72 -18.76
C LYS A 505 -12.73 14.21 -17.33
N PHE A 506 -13.13 15.08 -16.40
CA PHE A 506 -13.19 14.76 -14.98
C PHE A 506 -14.57 15.10 -14.42
N PHE A 507 -14.88 14.54 -13.26
CA PHE A 507 -15.99 15.01 -12.44
C PHE A 507 -15.59 16.31 -11.75
N HIS A 508 -16.46 17.32 -11.83
CA HIS A 508 -16.28 18.63 -11.24
C HIS A 508 -17.42 18.92 -10.26
N SER A 509 -17.09 19.52 -9.12
CA SER A 509 -18.07 20.17 -8.23
C SER A 509 -18.33 21.61 -8.65
N PHE A 510 -19.56 22.09 -8.48
CA PHE A 510 -19.89 23.50 -8.65
C PHE A 510 -19.68 24.30 -7.37
N ASP A 511 -18.81 25.31 -7.42
CA ASP A 511 -18.68 26.30 -6.35
C ASP A 511 -19.61 27.49 -6.63
N ALA A 512 -20.67 27.60 -5.83
CA ALA A 512 -21.66 28.65 -5.96
C ALA A 512 -21.19 30.03 -5.46
N GLN A 513 -20.13 30.11 -4.65
CA GLN A 513 -19.62 31.38 -4.13
C GLN A 513 -18.87 32.16 -5.20
N VAL A 514 -18.06 31.45 -6.01
CA VAL A 514 -17.29 32.04 -7.11
C VAL A 514 -17.85 31.72 -8.49
N ILE A 515 -18.86 30.86 -8.60
CA ILE A 515 -19.55 30.46 -9.84
C ILE A 515 -18.56 29.78 -10.82
N VAL A 516 -17.80 28.80 -10.31
CA VAL A 516 -16.77 28.06 -11.07
C VAL A 516 -16.93 26.56 -10.86
N TRP A 517 -16.63 25.78 -11.90
CA TRP A 517 -16.52 24.32 -11.83
C TRP A 517 -15.10 23.91 -11.45
N ASN A 518 -14.97 23.09 -10.41
CA ASN A 518 -13.67 22.65 -9.90
C ASN A 518 -13.52 21.13 -10.02
N ALA A 519 -12.44 20.70 -10.67
CA ALA A 519 -12.05 19.29 -10.82
C ALA A 519 -11.33 18.73 -9.58
N GLN A 520 -10.89 19.59 -8.66
CA GLN A 520 -10.10 19.24 -7.50
C GLN A 520 -11.00 18.86 -6.31
N TRP A 521 -10.77 17.65 -5.80
CA TRP A 521 -11.42 17.07 -4.63
C TRP A 521 -10.41 17.00 -3.48
N ASN A 522 -10.80 17.44 -2.29
CA ASN A 522 -9.97 17.50 -1.08
C ASN A 522 -10.82 17.28 0.17
N GLN A 523 -10.22 17.22 1.36
CA GLN A 523 -10.93 16.95 2.61
C GLN A 523 -12.12 17.89 2.90
N THR A 524 -12.13 19.11 2.35
CA THR A 524 -13.24 20.08 2.52
C THR A 524 -14.31 20.01 1.43
N ASN A 525 -14.04 19.29 0.34
CA ASN A 525 -14.93 19.09 -0.79
C ASN A 525 -14.70 17.69 -1.37
N ALA A 526 -15.40 16.69 -0.82
CA ALA A 526 -15.30 15.30 -1.20
C ALA A 526 -16.30 14.93 -2.29
N PHE A 527 -15.90 14.02 -3.18
CA PHE A 527 -16.77 13.38 -4.16
C PHE A 527 -17.54 12.25 -3.48
N VAL A 528 -18.86 12.28 -3.55
CA VAL A 528 -19.73 11.31 -2.84
C VAL A 528 -20.50 10.49 -3.86
N SER A 529 -20.43 9.17 -3.73
CA SER A 529 -21.21 8.24 -4.55
C SER A 529 -22.10 7.41 -3.65
N LYS A 530 -23.42 7.45 -3.89
CA LYS A 530 -24.42 6.67 -3.16
C LYS A 530 -25.02 5.63 -4.09
N PHE A 531 -24.98 4.37 -3.70
CA PHE A 531 -25.44 3.27 -4.53
C PHE A 531 -26.92 2.94 -4.25
N ASP A 532 -27.66 2.54 -5.28
CA ASP A 532 -29.07 2.18 -5.15
C ASP A 532 -29.27 0.87 -4.37
N GLN A 533 -28.24 0.02 -4.36
CA GLN A 533 -28.11 -1.20 -3.56
C GLN A 533 -26.70 -1.28 -2.99
N ASP A 534 -26.52 -2.03 -1.90
CA ASP A 534 -25.20 -2.18 -1.29
C ASP A 534 -24.30 -3.03 -2.20
N VAL A 535 -23.00 -2.74 -2.20
CA VAL A 535 -22.00 -3.36 -3.07
C VAL A 535 -20.81 -3.89 -2.28
N GLY A 536 -20.09 -4.85 -2.85
CA GLY A 536 -18.89 -5.43 -2.25
C GLY A 536 -17.60 -4.75 -2.64
N GLU A 537 -17.54 -4.18 -3.84
CA GLU A 537 -16.36 -3.52 -4.36
C GLU A 537 -16.72 -2.20 -5.03
N VAL A 538 -15.86 -1.19 -4.80
CA VAL A 538 -15.88 0.09 -5.49
C VAL A 538 -14.46 0.43 -5.93
N SER A 539 -14.31 0.79 -7.20
CA SER A 539 -13.06 1.27 -7.76
C SER A 539 -13.22 2.70 -8.27
N VAL A 540 -12.26 3.56 -7.93
CA VAL A 540 -12.25 4.96 -8.37
C VAL A 540 -10.92 5.25 -9.06
N GLN A 541 -10.98 5.72 -10.30
CA GLN A 541 -9.81 6.21 -11.01
C GLN A 541 -9.52 7.65 -10.58
N ILE A 542 -8.45 7.81 -9.80
CA ILE A 542 -7.99 9.10 -9.29
C ILE A 542 -6.78 9.59 -10.10
N TRP A 543 -6.60 10.90 -10.11
CA TRP A 543 -5.51 11.59 -10.78
C TRP A 543 -4.85 12.61 -9.85
N GLY A 544 -3.53 12.72 -9.94
CA GLY A 544 -2.79 13.75 -9.22
C GLY A 544 -3.16 15.14 -9.74
N ALA A 545 -3.69 15.99 -8.85
CA ALA A 545 -4.21 17.32 -9.21
C ALA A 545 -3.43 18.49 -8.59
N ASN A 546 -2.36 18.21 -7.85
CA ASN A 546 -1.46 19.22 -7.27
C ASN A 546 -0.34 19.60 -8.23
N ALA A 547 -0.43 20.79 -8.83
CA ALA A 547 0.60 21.26 -9.76
C ALA A 547 1.96 21.46 -9.05
N GLY A 548 3.00 20.77 -9.54
CA GLY A 548 4.36 20.89 -9.00
C GLY A 548 4.67 19.98 -7.81
N GLY A 549 3.77 19.05 -7.46
CA GLY A 549 4.00 18.06 -6.41
C GLY A 549 3.23 16.75 -6.67
N VAL A 550 3.04 15.98 -5.60
CA VAL A 550 2.24 14.76 -5.59
C VAL A 550 0.87 14.99 -4.93
N SER A 551 -0.05 14.07 -5.17
CA SER A 551 -1.34 13.96 -4.51
C SER A 551 -1.48 12.59 -3.86
N TYR A 552 -2.21 12.53 -2.76
CA TYR A 552 -2.64 11.29 -2.12
C TYR A 552 -4.17 11.26 -2.22
N GLY A 553 -4.76 10.18 -2.74
CA GLY A 553 -6.21 10.01 -2.74
C GLY A 553 -6.66 9.16 -1.58
N ARG A 554 -7.81 9.48 -1.00
CA ARG A 554 -8.47 8.67 0.03
C ARG A 554 -9.88 8.34 -0.41
N ILE A 555 -10.28 7.08 -0.17
CA ILE A 555 -11.66 6.62 -0.25
C ILE A 555 -12.09 6.15 1.13
N GLU A 556 -13.26 6.59 1.57
CA GLU A 556 -13.94 6.10 2.76
C GLU A 556 -15.26 5.45 2.35
N ALA A 557 -15.50 4.21 2.77
CA ALA A 557 -16.72 3.46 2.50
C ALA A 557 -17.61 3.45 3.74
N TYR A 558 -18.91 3.67 3.54
CA TYR A 558 -19.92 3.77 4.59
C TYR A 558 -21.06 2.79 4.34
N ASP A 559 -21.56 2.21 5.43
CA ASP A 559 -22.75 1.38 5.42
C ASP A 559 -24.03 2.23 5.25
N ARG A 560 -25.18 1.56 5.19
CA ARG A 560 -26.49 2.22 5.07
C ARG A 560 -26.89 3.05 6.30
N ASN A 561 -26.25 2.82 7.44
CA ASN A 561 -26.45 3.60 8.67
C ASN A 561 -25.53 4.83 8.75
N GLY A 562 -24.62 5.00 7.78
CA GLY A 562 -23.61 6.06 7.76
C GLY A 562 -22.42 5.77 8.68
N GLN A 563 -22.21 4.52 9.07
CA GLN A 563 -21.03 4.05 9.79
C GLN A 563 -19.90 3.80 8.80
N LEU A 564 -18.70 4.29 9.12
CA LEU A 564 -17.49 3.99 8.36
C LEU A 564 -17.18 2.49 8.46
N ILE A 565 -17.14 1.81 7.32
CA ILE A 565 -16.76 0.40 7.20
C ILE A 565 -15.24 0.31 7.08
N LYS A 566 -14.69 1.05 6.10
CA LYS A 566 -13.28 0.96 5.73
C LYS A 566 -12.82 2.26 5.10
N ARG A 567 -11.51 2.48 5.09
CA ARG A 567 -10.89 3.53 4.28
C ARG A 567 -9.59 3.02 3.67
N VAL A 568 -9.24 3.59 2.53
CA VAL A 568 -8.00 3.28 1.77
C VAL A 568 -7.38 4.60 1.32
N THR A 569 -6.06 4.70 1.41
CA THR A 569 -5.28 5.85 0.92
C THR A 569 -4.30 5.36 -0.15
N SER A 570 -4.13 6.11 -1.24
CA SER A 570 -3.17 5.78 -2.29
C SER A 570 -1.74 6.09 -1.88
N ASP A 571 -0.80 5.46 -2.57
CA ASP A 571 0.57 5.99 -2.67
C ASP A 571 0.57 7.37 -3.36
N ALA A 572 1.74 8.03 -3.37
CA ALA A 572 1.94 9.32 -4.01
C ALA A 572 1.66 9.28 -5.52
N VAL A 573 0.72 10.10 -5.98
CA VAL A 573 0.33 10.24 -7.39
C VAL A 573 0.84 11.56 -7.95
N SER A 574 1.75 11.51 -8.92
CA SER A 574 2.27 12.71 -9.59
C SER A 574 1.18 13.46 -10.36
N TYR A 575 1.32 14.78 -10.49
CA TYR A 575 0.40 15.60 -11.28
C TYR A 575 0.15 15.05 -12.69
N GLY A 576 -1.12 14.89 -13.06
CA GLY A 576 -1.53 14.39 -14.37
C GLY A 576 -1.21 12.91 -14.61
N GLN A 577 -0.78 12.16 -13.60
CA GLN A 577 -0.78 10.69 -13.59
C GLN A 577 -2.00 10.18 -12.85
N SER A 578 -2.36 8.91 -13.08
CA SER A 578 -3.53 8.29 -12.50
C SER A 578 -3.21 6.97 -11.81
N THR A 579 -4.02 6.62 -10.82
CA THR A 579 -4.04 5.29 -10.21
C THR A 579 -5.48 4.91 -9.88
N THR A 580 -5.74 3.62 -9.72
CA THR A 580 -7.06 3.10 -9.34
C THR A 580 -7.03 2.75 -7.86
N LEU A 581 -7.92 3.37 -7.08
CA LEU A 581 -8.13 2.99 -5.70
C LEU A 581 -9.32 2.05 -5.61
N ASN A 582 -9.11 0.89 -4.99
CA ASN A 582 -10.14 -0.10 -4.74
C ASN A 582 -10.46 -0.12 -3.25
N ILE A 583 -11.75 -0.12 -2.91
CA ILE A 583 -12.24 -0.37 -1.56
C ILE A 583 -13.23 -1.53 -1.61
N ARG A 584 -13.05 -2.47 -0.67
CA ARG A 584 -13.75 -3.74 -0.64
C ARG A 584 -14.22 -4.05 0.77
N ASP A 585 -15.40 -4.63 0.86
CA ASP A 585 -16.03 -5.05 2.11
C ASP A 585 -16.48 -6.52 2.01
N ASP A 586 -16.03 -7.36 2.94
CA ASP A 586 -16.28 -8.81 2.89
C ASP A 586 -17.76 -9.17 3.07
N GLY A 587 -18.55 -8.30 3.71
CA GLY A 587 -20.00 -8.45 3.90
C GLY A 587 -20.85 -7.86 2.78
N GLY A 588 -20.26 -7.19 1.78
CA GLY A 588 -21.03 -6.58 0.69
C GLY A 588 -21.88 -5.37 1.11
N GLU A 589 -21.50 -4.65 2.15
CA GLU A 589 -22.33 -3.64 2.83
C GLU A 589 -22.08 -2.19 2.40
N ILE A 590 -21.27 -1.94 1.36
CA ILE A 590 -20.92 -0.57 0.94
C ILE A 590 -22.14 0.11 0.31
N ALA A 591 -22.70 1.12 0.98
CA ALA A 591 -23.84 1.89 0.50
C ALA A 591 -23.44 3.27 -0.05
N GLU A 592 -22.36 3.85 0.47
CA GLU A 592 -21.83 5.16 0.08
C GLU A 592 -20.29 5.12 0.10
N ILE A 593 -19.65 5.81 -0.84
CA ILE A 593 -18.24 6.18 -0.73
C ILE A 593 -18.03 7.68 -0.76
N ARG A 594 -16.94 8.12 -0.12
CA ARG A 594 -16.40 9.48 -0.21
C ARG A 594 -14.96 9.42 -0.72
N ALA A 595 -14.68 10.10 -1.81
CA ALA A 595 -13.35 10.16 -2.42
C ALA A 595 -12.82 11.60 -2.42
N PHE A 596 -11.61 11.80 -1.91
CA PHE A 596 -11.00 13.13 -1.77
C PHE A 596 -9.48 13.07 -1.69
N GLY A 597 -8.81 14.21 -1.88
CA GLY A 597 -7.38 14.35 -1.66
C GLY A 597 -7.02 14.36 -0.16
N HIS A 598 -5.98 13.61 0.20
CA HIS A 598 -5.47 13.35 1.55
C HIS A 598 -4.16 14.10 1.79
N ALA A 599 -3.76 14.27 3.06
CA ALA A 599 -2.52 14.96 3.46
C ALA A 599 -2.36 16.35 2.79
N ASP A 600 -3.39 17.19 2.92
CA ASP A 600 -3.47 18.54 2.31
C ASP A 600 -3.30 18.59 0.79
N THR A 601 -3.54 17.47 0.11
CA THR A 601 -3.51 17.41 -1.36
C THR A 601 -4.89 17.43 -1.99
N SER A 602 -4.94 17.64 -3.31
CA SER A 602 -6.16 17.48 -4.10
C SER A 602 -5.99 16.41 -5.16
N ILE A 603 -7.07 15.69 -5.47
CA ILE A 603 -7.15 14.73 -6.58
C ILE A 603 -8.19 15.17 -7.60
N ALA A 604 -8.13 14.62 -8.81
CA ALA A 604 -9.24 14.62 -9.76
C ALA A 604 -9.73 13.20 -9.98
N ILE A 605 -10.99 13.04 -10.41
CA ILE A 605 -11.63 11.72 -10.58
C ILE A 605 -12.21 11.62 -11.98
N SER A 606 -11.93 10.52 -12.68
CA SER A 606 -12.40 10.28 -14.05
C SER A 606 -13.39 9.13 -14.17
N ASP A 607 -13.26 8.11 -13.34
CA ASP A 607 -14.03 6.86 -13.48
C ASP A 607 -14.42 6.32 -12.10
N LEU A 608 -15.61 5.72 -12.05
CA LEU A 608 -16.17 5.03 -10.90
C LEU A 608 -16.77 3.70 -11.39
N SER A 609 -16.37 2.58 -10.81
CA SER A 609 -17.03 1.28 -10.97
C SER A 609 -17.44 0.74 -9.60
N PHE A 610 -18.56 0.03 -9.55
CA PHE A 610 -19.11 -0.51 -8.30
C PHE A 610 -19.90 -1.78 -8.57
N GLY A 611 -19.96 -2.67 -7.58
CA GLY A 611 -20.75 -3.89 -7.65
C GLY A 611 -20.07 -5.08 -6.99
N PHE A 612 -20.16 -6.22 -7.67
CA PHE A 612 -19.56 -7.49 -7.25
C PHE A 612 -18.84 -8.11 -8.44
N ASN A 613 -17.75 -8.84 -8.19
CA ASN A 613 -17.16 -9.67 -9.23
C ASN A 613 -18.07 -10.90 -9.45
N ASP A 614 -18.73 -10.96 -10.59
CA ASP A 614 -19.68 -12.03 -10.91
C ASP A 614 -19.08 -13.12 -11.83
N GLN A 615 -17.81 -12.98 -12.25
CA GLN A 615 -17.17 -13.93 -13.15
C GLN A 615 -15.76 -14.28 -12.71
N ILE A 616 -15.43 -15.56 -12.77
CA ILE A 616 -14.07 -16.05 -12.60
C ILE A 616 -13.75 -17.12 -13.62
N THR A 617 -12.48 -17.23 -13.99
CA THR A 617 -11.97 -18.34 -14.80
C THR A 617 -10.83 -19.01 -14.06
N THR A 618 -10.91 -20.33 -13.89
CA THR A 618 -9.90 -21.10 -13.17
C THR A 618 -8.57 -21.11 -13.92
N ASN A 619 -7.47 -21.16 -13.17
CA ASN A 619 -6.12 -21.40 -13.69
C ASN A 619 -5.69 -22.86 -13.41
N GLU A 620 -4.39 -23.15 -13.45
CA GLU A 620 -3.85 -24.50 -13.20
C GLU A 620 -4.19 -25.07 -11.81
N THR A 621 -4.53 -24.22 -10.84
CA THR A 621 -4.94 -24.67 -9.49
C THR A 621 -6.42 -25.08 -9.42
N GLY A 622 -7.20 -24.79 -10.47
CA GLY A 622 -8.63 -25.07 -10.52
C GLY A 622 -9.48 -24.24 -9.57
N VAL A 623 -8.92 -23.27 -8.85
CA VAL A 623 -9.63 -22.56 -7.77
C VAL A 623 -10.71 -21.62 -8.30
N LEU A 624 -11.85 -21.65 -7.62
CA LEU A 624 -13.00 -20.77 -7.78
C LEU A 624 -13.13 -19.95 -6.50
N GLN A 625 -13.02 -18.62 -6.61
CA GLN A 625 -13.12 -17.72 -5.47
C GLN A 625 -13.96 -16.49 -5.82
N PHE A 626 -15.09 -16.32 -5.13
CA PHE A 626 -15.90 -15.10 -5.18
C PHE A 626 -15.85 -14.43 -3.82
N SER A 627 -15.49 -13.16 -3.77
CA SER A 627 -15.31 -12.42 -2.51
C SER A 627 -16.30 -11.27 -2.41
N HIS A 628 -16.47 -10.74 -1.19
CA HIS A 628 -17.21 -9.50 -0.94
C HIS A 628 -18.71 -9.61 -1.28
N LEU A 629 -19.30 -10.79 -1.11
CA LEU A 629 -20.74 -11.01 -1.34
C LEU A 629 -21.51 -10.88 -0.02
N PRO A 630 -22.71 -10.27 -0.04
CA PRO A 630 -23.60 -10.31 1.11
C PRO A 630 -24.16 -11.71 1.33
N ASP A 631 -24.72 -11.94 2.53
CA ASP A 631 -25.41 -13.18 2.84
C ASP A 631 -26.61 -13.41 1.91
N GLY A 632 -26.74 -14.62 1.39
CA GLY A 632 -27.80 -14.98 0.45
C GLY A 632 -27.52 -16.23 -0.38
N ASP A 633 -28.49 -16.55 -1.24
CA ASP A 633 -28.43 -17.70 -2.14
C ASP A 633 -27.96 -17.29 -3.54
N TYR A 634 -26.94 -17.98 -4.05
CA TYR A 634 -26.33 -17.69 -5.34
C TYR A 634 -26.31 -18.91 -6.26
N LEU A 635 -26.66 -18.71 -7.52
CA LEU A 635 -26.54 -19.71 -8.59
C LEU A 635 -25.18 -19.57 -9.27
N VAL A 636 -24.43 -20.68 -9.38
CA VAL A 636 -23.12 -20.70 -10.04
C VAL A 636 -23.22 -21.42 -11.39
N GLU A 637 -23.22 -20.67 -12.49
CA GLU A 637 -23.24 -21.20 -13.84
C GLU A 637 -21.82 -21.56 -14.30
N LEU A 638 -21.57 -22.84 -14.56
CA LEU A 638 -20.25 -23.36 -14.93
C LEU A 638 -20.17 -23.66 -16.44
N ALA A 639 -19.07 -23.27 -17.07
CA ALA A 639 -18.77 -23.57 -18.46
C ALA A 639 -17.30 -23.93 -18.64
N ALA A 640 -17.01 -25.05 -19.31
CA ALA A 640 -15.65 -25.46 -19.62
C ALA A 640 -15.25 -24.90 -20.98
N ALA A 641 -13.98 -24.50 -21.14
CA ALA A 641 -13.46 -24.07 -22.43
C ALA A 641 -13.57 -25.16 -23.52
N LYS A 642 -13.45 -26.43 -23.14
CA LYS A 642 -13.59 -27.58 -24.05
C LYS A 642 -14.94 -28.28 -23.85
N LEU A 643 -15.65 -28.53 -24.95
CA LEU A 643 -16.92 -29.27 -24.97
C LEU A 643 -16.80 -30.78 -24.66
N ILE A 644 -15.59 -31.28 -24.46
CA ILE A 644 -15.33 -32.65 -23.98
C ILE A 644 -15.41 -32.77 -22.46
N TYR A 645 -15.66 -31.66 -21.75
CA TYR A 645 -15.90 -31.66 -20.32
C TYR A 645 -17.33 -31.21 -20.05
N ALA A 646 -18.03 -31.94 -19.20
CA ALA A 646 -19.37 -31.62 -18.74
C ALA A 646 -19.40 -31.56 -17.21
N PHE A 647 -20.20 -30.63 -16.70
CA PHE A 647 -20.51 -30.51 -15.27
C PHE A 647 -21.93 -31.03 -15.01
N ASP A 648 -22.26 -31.19 -13.74
CA ASP A 648 -23.60 -31.59 -13.31
C ASP A 648 -24.67 -30.52 -13.64
N ASP A 649 -25.87 -31.00 -13.99
CA ASP A 649 -27.07 -30.20 -14.26
C ASP A 649 -28.20 -30.67 -13.31
N PRO A 650 -28.80 -29.79 -12.49
CA PRO A 650 -28.73 -28.33 -12.49
C PRO A 650 -27.45 -27.73 -11.90
N ALA A 651 -27.13 -26.52 -12.35
CA ALA A 651 -26.09 -25.68 -11.77
C ALA A 651 -26.29 -25.53 -10.24
N PRO A 652 -25.19 -25.58 -9.46
CA PRO A 652 -25.27 -25.55 -8.00
C PRO A 652 -25.76 -24.20 -7.48
N VAL A 653 -26.52 -24.25 -6.39
CA VAL A 653 -26.90 -23.08 -5.59
C VAL A 653 -26.11 -23.13 -4.28
N ILE A 654 -25.41 -22.05 -3.96
CA ILE A 654 -24.56 -21.92 -2.79
C ILE A 654 -25.16 -20.85 -1.87
N GLU A 655 -25.28 -21.19 -0.59
CA GLU A 655 -25.73 -20.28 0.46
C GLU A 655 -24.49 -19.64 1.11
N VAL A 656 -24.46 -18.31 1.15
CA VAL A 656 -23.47 -17.52 1.89
C VAL A 656 -24.10 -17.09 3.21
N VAL A 657 -23.44 -17.43 4.32
CA VAL A 657 -23.87 -17.11 5.69
C VAL A 657 -22.67 -16.56 6.46
N ASP A 658 -22.87 -15.43 7.14
CA ASP A 658 -21.83 -14.72 7.88
C ASP A 658 -20.58 -14.48 6.99
N GLY A 659 -20.80 -14.16 5.70
CA GLY A 659 -19.75 -13.86 4.73
C GLY A 659 -18.92 -15.04 4.25
N THR A 660 -19.34 -16.30 4.49
CA THR A 660 -18.66 -17.53 4.02
C THR A 660 -19.64 -18.57 3.50
N SER A 661 -19.15 -19.55 2.73
CA SER A 661 -19.94 -20.69 2.23
C SER A 661 -19.25 -22.02 2.52
N ASP A 662 -19.99 -23.12 2.34
CA ASP A 662 -19.39 -24.44 2.14
C ASP A 662 -18.55 -24.45 0.84
N ASP A 663 -17.52 -25.30 0.80
CA ASP A 663 -16.65 -25.45 -0.38
C ASP A 663 -17.45 -25.89 -1.61
N LEU A 664 -17.37 -25.10 -2.68
CA LEU A 664 -17.89 -25.43 -4.00
C LEU A 664 -16.93 -26.41 -4.69
N VAL A 665 -17.20 -27.70 -4.54
CA VAL A 665 -16.44 -28.77 -5.21
C VAL A 665 -17.08 -29.06 -6.57
N VAL A 666 -16.35 -28.77 -7.65
CA VAL A 666 -16.82 -28.92 -9.03
C VAL A 666 -16.11 -30.10 -9.69
N SER A 667 -16.81 -31.22 -9.84
CA SER A 667 -16.36 -32.37 -10.64
C SER A 667 -16.76 -32.19 -12.10
N ALA A 668 -15.80 -32.27 -13.02
CA ALA A 668 -16.10 -32.39 -14.43
C ALA A 668 -15.85 -33.80 -14.93
N GLN A 669 -16.73 -34.28 -15.80
CA GLN A 669 -16.59 -35.57 -16.45
C GLN A 669 -16.17 -35.40 -17.89
N ARG A 670 -15.33 -36.31 -18.38
CA ARG A 670 -14.96 -36.36 -19.79
C ARG A 670 -16.10 -36.96 -20.62
N VAL A 671 -16.72 -36.14 -21.45
CA VAL A 671 -17.74 -36.54 -22.43
C VAL A 671 -17.16 -36.57 -23.85
N ASN A 672 -17.89 -37.21 -24.77
CA ASN A 672 -17.52 -37.16 -26.17
C ASN A 672 -17.81 -35.79 -26.76
N SER A 673 -16.86 -35.27 -27.53
CA SER A 673 -17.03 -34.07 -28.34
C SER A 673 -18.29 -34.20 -29.21
N PRO A 674 -19.14 -33.16 -29.30
CA PRO A 674 -20.31 -33.17 -30.19
C PRO A 674 -19.94 -33.37 -31.67
N ARG A 675 -18.67 -33.11 -32.01
CA ARG A 675 -18.08 -33.25 -33.33
C ARG A 675 -17.15 -34.47 -33.43
N TYR A 676 -17.33 -35.48 -32.56
CA TYR A 676 -16.67 -36.79 -32.65
C TYR A 676 -17.64 -37.89 -33.13
N ASN A 677 -17.15 -38.80 -33.96
CA ASN A 677 -17.91 -39.97 -34.41
C ASN A 677 -17.55 -41.19 -33.55
N VAL A 678 -18.38 -41.46 -32.53
CA VAL A 678 -18.18 -42.56 -31.58
C VAL A 678 -18.18 -43.95 -32.26
N GLN A 679 -18.91 -44.13 -33.35
CA GLN A 679 -19.01 -45.43 -34.03
C GLN A 679 -17.82 -45.70 -34.94
N LEU A 680 -17.36 -44.68 -35.65
CA LEU A 680 -16.26 -44.77 -36.61
C LEU A 680 -15.51 -43.43 -36.66
N PRO A 681 -14.47 -43.23 -35.83
CA PRO A 681 -13.80 -41.93 -35.69
C PRO A 681 -13.32 -41.31 -37.01
N GLY A 682 -12.85 -42.14 -37.95
CA GLY A 682 -12.35 -41.69 -39.25
C GLY A 682 -13.44 -41.30 -40.27
N ASP A 683 -14.71 -41.62 -40.00
CA ASP A 683 -15.85 -41.25 -40.85
C ASP A 683 -16.41 -39.90 -40.39
N VAL A 684 -15.79 -38.84 -40.91
CA VAL A 684 -16.05 -37.44 -40.55
C VAL A 684 -17.38 -36.98 -41.13
N ASN A 685 -17.73 -37.44 -42.33
CA ASN A 685 -18.96 -37.04 -43.00
C ASN A 685 -20.20 -37.87 -42.58
N ARG A 686 -19.99 -38.95 -41.80
CA ARG A 686 -21.01 -39.90 -41.29
C ARG A 686 -21.68 -40.73 -42.40
N ASP A 687 -20.97 -41.07 -43.47
CA ASP A 687 -21.46 -41.91 -44.57
C ASP A 687 -21.19 -43.42 -44.37
N GLN A 688 -20.67 -43.80 -43.19
CA GLN A 688 -20.30 -45.13 -42.73
C GLN A 688 -19.04 -45.73 -43.38
N ILE A 689 -18.29 -44.95 -44.17
CA ILE A 689 -17.08 -45.41 -44.84
C ILE A 689 -15.96 -44.38 -44.64
N VAL A 690 -14.80 -44.81 -44.15
CA VAL A 690 -13.62 -43.93 -44.10
C VAL A 690 -13.02 -43.81 -45.51
N THR A 691 -13.05 -42.61 -46.07
CA THR A 691 -12.51 -42.29 -47.41
C THR A 691 -11.63 -41.04 -47.38
N ALA A 692 -10.93 -40.76 -48.48
CA ALA A 692 -10.17 -39.51 -48.61
C ALA A 692 -11.06 -38.24 -48.52
N GLN A 693 -12.38 -38.39 -48.71
CA GLN A 693 -13.34 -37.30 -48.55
C GLN A 693 -13.43 -36.84 -47.09
N ASP A 694 -13.28 -37.73 -46.11
CA ASP A 694 -13.32 -37.41 -44.68
C ASP A 694 -12.17 -36.50 -44.27
N ALA A 695 -10.94 -36.82 -44.72
CA ALA A 695 -9.78 -35.98 -44.51
C ALA A 695 -9.95 -34.61 -45.19
N LEU A 696 -10.59 -34.57 -46.37
CA LEU A 696 -10.85 -33.33 -47.10
C LEU A 696 -11.87 -32.43 -46.36
N VAL A 697 -12.85 -32.99 -45.66
CA VAL A 697 -13.79 -32.21 -44.84
C VAL A 697 -13.03 -31.46 -43.73
N ILE A 698 -12.12 -32.13 -43.02
CA ILE A 698 -11.29 -31.50 -41.98
C ILE A 698 -10.38 -30.44 -42.57
N ILE A 699 -9.67 -30.74 -43.68
CA ILE A 699 -8.77 -29.79 -44.35
C ILE A 699 -9.52 -28.53 -44.80
N ASN A 700 -10.74 -28.69 -45.34
CA ASN A 700 -11.56 -27.57 -45.74
C ASN A 700 -12.02 -26.72 -44.54
N ASP A 701 -12.42 -27.36 -43.43
CA ASP A 701 -12.76 -26.64 -42.20
C ASP A 701 -11.56 -25.83 -41.67
N LEU A 702 -10.38 -26.46 -41.56
CA LEU A 702 -9.15 -25.80 -41.11
C LEU A 702 -8.73 -24.63 -42.02
N ASN A 703 -8.98 -24.71 -43.32
CA ASN A 703 -8.68 -23.61 -44.25
C ASN A 703 -9.61 -22.40 -44.07
N ILE A 704 -10.84 -22.62 -43.60
CA ILE A 704 -11.84 -21.57 -43.40
C ILE A 704 -11.72 -20.99 -42.00
N ASN A 705 -11.72 -21.85 -40.99
CA ASN A 705 -11.88 -21.48 -39.59
C ASN A 705 -10.56 -21.48 -38.81
N ARG A 706 -9.46 -21.94 -39.43
CA ARG A 706 -8.16 -22.18 -38.77
C ARG A 706 -8.25 -23.27 -37.69
N PRO A 707 -7.10 -23.78 -37.19
CA PRO A 707 -7.11 -24.63 -36.00
C PRO A 707 -7.71 -23.88 -34.81
N ARG A 708 -8.61 -24.52 -34.06
CA ARG A 708 -9.35 -23.93 -32.94
C ARG A 708 -9.89 -25.01 -32.00
N THR A 709 -10.21 -24.61 -30.78
CA THR A 709 -11.05 -25.37 -29.85
C THR A 709 -12.52 -25.19 -30.21
N LEU A 710 -13.30 -26.27 -30.16
CA LEU A 710 -14.73 -26.22 -30.45
C LEU A 710 -15.47 -25.46 -29.35
N GLY A 711 -16.10 -24.33 -29.70
CA GLY A 711 -16.92 -23.54 -28.77
C GLY A 711 -18.39 -23.97 -28.73
N ALA A 712 -19.15 -23.46 -27.76
CA ALA A 712 -20.56 -23.81 -27.52
C ALA A 712 -21.51 -23.59 -28.73
N SER A 713 -21.11 -22.77 -29.71
CA SER A 713 -21.86 -22.58 -30.97
C SER A 713 -21.61 -23.68 -32.02
N GLU A 714 -20.63 -24.56 -31.80
CA GLU A 714 -20.15 -25.57 -32.76
C GLU A 714 -20.56 -27.00 -32.35
N THR A 715 -21.69 -27.14 -31.68
CA THR A 715 -22.21 -28.43 -31.16
C THR A 715 -22.78 -29.37 -32.22
N ALA A 716 -22.87 -28.95 -33.49
CA ALA A 716 -23.47 -29.74 -34.57
C ALA A 716 -22.70 -29.64 -35.88
N GLY A 717 -22.67 -30.72 -36.67
CA GLY A 717 -22.12 -30.82 -38.03
C GLY A 717 -21.17 -32.02 -38.23
N PRO A 718 -20.29 -32.00 -39.26
CA PRO A 718 -19.38 -33.12 -39.55
C PRO A 718 -18.44 -33.46 -38.39
N SER A 719 -18.13 -34.73 -38.18
CA SER A 719 -17.32 -35.19 -37.03
C SER A 719 -15.82 -34.93 -37.24
N ILE A 720 -15.44 -33.66 -37.22
CA ILE A 720 -14.10 -33.16 -37.58
C ILE A 720 -13.05 -33.34 -36.48
N ASP A 721 -13.47 -33.60 -35.25
CA ASP A 721 -12.61 -33.92 -34.12
C ASP A 721 -12.51 -35.45 -34.05
N VAL A 722 -11.42 -36.00 -34.57
CA VAL A 722 -11.26 -37.45 -34.83
C VAL A 722 -10.61 -38.16 -33.65
N ASN A 723 -9.73 -37.48 -32.92
CA ASN A 723 -9.12 -38.01 -31.69
C ASN A 723 -9.95 -37.72 -30.43
N ASN A 724 -11.06 -36.99 -30.56
CA ASN A 724 -11.96 -36.64 -29.46
C ASN A 724 -11.28 -35.78 -28.39
N ASP A 725 -10.41 -34.85 -28.77
CA ASP A 725 -9.68 -33.97 -27.83
C ASP A 725 -10.31 -32.57 -27.67
N GLY A 726 -11.43 -32.33 -28.36
CA GLY A 726 -12.18 -31.07 -28.35
C GLY A 726 -11.58 -29.98 -29.23
N ASP A 727 -10.42 -30.22 -29.84
CA ASP A 727 -9.76 -29.32 -30.75
C ASP A 727 -9.91 -29.82 -32.19
N VAL A 728 -9.85 -28.89 -33.16
CA VAL A 728 -9.79 -29.23 -34.58
C VAL A 728 -8.44 -28.80 -35.09
N THR A 729 -7.58 -29.78 -35.39
CA THR A 729 -6.21 -29.54 -35.81
C THR A 729 -5.84 -30.37 -37.05
N ALA A 730 -4.63 -30.14 -37.56
CA ALA A 730 -4.10 -30.97 -38.64
C ALA A 730 -3.94 -32.45 -38.23
N LEU A 731 -3.88 -32.76 -36.93
CA LEU A 731 -3.78 -34.11 -36.43
C LEU A 731 -5.03 -34.93 -36.78
N ASP A 732 -6.21 -34.33 -36.69
CA ASP A 732 -7.48 -35.00 -37.04
C ASP A 732 -7.48 -35.47 -38.49
N ALA A 733 -7.05 -34.62 -39.41
CA ALA A 733 -6.91 -34.97 -40.82
C ALA A 733 -5.85 -36.06 -41.03
N LEU A 734 -4.72 -35.99 -40.31
CA LEU A 734 -3.65 -36.99 -40.39
C LEU A 734 -4.11 -38.36 -39.87
N LEU A 735 -4.95 -38.42 -38.84
CA LEU A 735 -5.49 -39.66 -38.31
C LEU A 735 -6.38 -40.38 -39.34
N VAL A 736 -7.21 -39.63 -40.06
CA VAL A 736 -8.00 -40.17 -41.19
C VAL A 736 -7.08 -40.69 -42.30
N ILE A 737 -6.07 -39.91 -42.71
CA ILE A 737 -5.12 -40.31 -43.77
C ILE A 737 -4.33 -41.57 -43.39
N ASN A 738 -3.92 -41.67 -42.12
CA ASN A 738 -3.22 -42.84 -41.59
C ASN A 738 -4.15 -44.07 -41.58
N ALA A 739 -5.42 -43.91 -41.20
CA ALA A 739 -6.40 -44.99 -41.23
C ALA A 739 -6.65 -45.51 -42.67
N LEU A 740 -6.68 -44.62 -43.66
CA LEU A 740 -6.77 -44.99 -45.09
C LEU A 740 -5.53 -45.76 -45.56
N SER A 741 -4.34 -45.26 -45.23
CA SER A 741 -3.07 -45.86 -45.63
C SER A 741 -2.83 -47.24 -44.99
N ALA A 742 -3.42 -47.48 -43.81
CA ALA A 742 -3.41 -48.79 -43.16
C ALA A 742 -4.33 -49.80 -43.87
N ASN A 743 -5.49 -49.36 -44.37
CA ASN A 743 -6.42 -50.22 -45.12
C ASN A 743 -5.90 -50.55 -46.53
N ASP A 744 -5.19 -49.63 -47.20
CA ASP A 744 -4.60 -49.87 -48.53
C ASP A 744 -3.41 -50.86 -48.52
N ASN A 745 -2.78 -51.08 -47.36
CA ASN A 745 -1.70 -52.07 -47.19
C ASN A 745 -2.20 -53.46 -46.73
N ALA A 746 -3.51 -53.63 -46.49
CA ALA A 746 -4.10 -54.86 -45.95
C ALA A 746 -4.76 -55.78 -47.00
N GLY A 747 -4.66 -55.49 -48.30
CA GLY A 747 -5.13 -56.41 -49.33
C GLY A 747 -4.64 -56.08 -50.73
N GLU A 748 -3.80 -56.96 -51.29
CA GLU A 748 -3.80 -57.45 -52.69
C GLU A 748 -2.68 -58.51 -52.83
N GLY A 749 -3.08 -59.78 -53.02
CA GLY A 749 -2.21 -60.95 -53.04
C GLY A 749 -2.86 -62.18 -53.71
N GLU A 750 -3.47 -61.96 -54.87
CA GLU A 750 -3.59 -62.85 -56.05
C GLU A 750 -4.02 -64.32 -55.93
N SER A 751 -5.14 -64.61 -56.61
CA SER A 751 -5.58 -65.94 -57.00
C SER A 751 -4.67 -66.53 -58.08
N ARG A 752 -4.12 -67.72 -57.86
CA ARG A 752 -3.57 -68.56 -58.95
C ARG A 752 -4.48 -69.75 -59.21
N ALA A 753 -5.21 -69.68 -60.32
CA ALA A 753 -5.76 -70.84 -60.98
C ALA A 753 -4.62 -71.68 -61.59
N SER A 754 -4.50 -72.93 -61.17
CA SER A 754 -3.84 -73.98 -61.95
C SER A 754 -4.52 -75.32 -61.69
N GLU A 755 -5.41 -75.71 -62.60
CA GLU A 755 -5.74 -77.12 -62.80
C GLU A 755 -4.55 -77.83 -63.46
N ARG A 756 -3.95 -78.82 -62.79
CA ARG A 756 -3.95 -80.23 -63.24
C ARG A 756 -3.12 -81.16 -62.34
N ALA A 757 -3.81 -82.24 -61.97
CA ALA A 757 -3.33 -83.62 -61.87
C ALA A 757 -2.31 -84.00 -60.78
N GLY A 758 -2.81 -84.82 -59.84
CA GLY A 758 -2.20 -86.12 -59.60
C GLY A 758 -1.84 -86.46 -58.16
N GLY A 759 -2.68 -87.30 -57.54
CA GLY A 759 -2.17 -88.51 -56.89
C GLY A 759 -1.96 -88.50 -55.38
N SER A 760 -2.98 -89.04 -54.69
CA SER A 760 -2.87 -90.14 -53.74
C SER A 760 -2.18 -89.97 -52.38
N ASN A 761 -3.05 -90.14 -51.37
CA ASN A 761 -2.89 -90.97 -50.16
C ASN A 761 -2.27 -90.41 -48.88
N SER A 762 -3.19 -90.30 -47.92
CA SER A 762 -3.25 -91.04 -46.65
C SER A 762 -2.71 -90.36 -45.39
N THR A 763 -3.68 -90.17 -44.46
CA THR A 763 -3.62 -90.34 -42.99
C THR A 763 -2.66 -89.41 -42.24
N GLY A 764 -3.05 -88.66 -41.22
CA GLY A 764 -4.22 -88.70 -40.35
C GLY A 764 -3.77 -88.27 -38.95
N ASP A 765 -4.63 -87.49 -38.29
CA ASP A 765 -4.79 -87.31 -36.84
C ASP A 765 -4.09 -86.17 -36.05
N SER A 766 -4.99 -85.40 -35.41
CA SER A 766 -5.01 -84.91 -34.02
C SER A 766 -4.08 -83.79 -33.50
N ASN A 767 -4.76 -82.69 -33.12
CA ASN A 767 -4.73 -81.96 -31.84
C ASN A 767 -3.52 -81.13 -31.34
N SER A 768 -3.90 -79.86 -31.04
CA SER A 768 -3.70 -79.08 -29.81
C SER A 768 -2.36 -78.43 -29.47
N ALA A 769 -2.45 -77.09 -29.40
CA ALA A 769 -2.15 -76.22 -28.26
C ALA A 769 -0.70 -75.74 -28.03
N ASP A 770 -0.59 -74.41 -28.19
CA ASP A 770 -0.08 -73.39 -27.27
C ASP A 770 1.40 -72.94 -27.32
N ASP A 771 1.48 -71.61 -27.39
CA ASP A 771 2.57 -70.65 -27.49
C ASP A 771 2.91 -70.22 -26.03
N SER A 772 4.12 -70.29 -25.47
CA SER A 772 5.40 -69.65 -25.82
C SER A 772 5.33 -68.12 -25.85
N ASP A 773 6.28 -67.35 -25.34
CA ASP A 773 7.28 -67.51 -24.28
C ASP A 773 7.84 -66.11 -24.00
N LEU A 774 8.40 -65.92 -22.81
CA LEU A 774 8.88 -64.65 -22.28
C LEU A 774 10.40 -64.43 -22.56
N ALA A 775 10.72 -63.17 -22.86
CA ALA A 775 11.77 -62.37 -22.23
C ALA A 775 13.22 -62.31 -22.76
N VAL A 776 13.78 -61.09 -22.58
CA VAL A 776 15.03 -60.74 -21.86
C VAL A 776 15.94 -59.74 -22.62
N THR A 777 15.81 -58.47 -22.19
CA THR A 777 16.80 -57.41 -21.85
C THR A 777 18.19 -57.30 -22.51
N VAL A 778 18.51 -56.11 -23.08
CA VAL A 778 19.38 -54.99 -22.62
C VAL A 778 20.89 -55.28 -22.54
N ASP A 779 21.74 -54.52 -23.27
CA ASP A 779 22.65 -53.50 -22.69
C ASP A 779 23.57 -52.78 -23.73
N SER A 780 23.93 -51.55 -23.36
CA SER A 780 25.20 -50.84 -23.55
C SER A 780 25.39 -49.82 -24.69
N ALA A 781 25.70 -48.60 -24.23
CA ALA A 781 25.97 -47.35 -24.93
C ALA A 781 27.42 -47.21 -25.42
N THR A 782 27.64 -46.32 -26.41
CA THR A 782 28.79 -45.38 -26.44
C THR A 782 28.57 -44.30 -27.51
N SER A 783 28.55 -43.03 -27.09
CA SER A 783 28.82 -41.86 -27.94
C SER A 783 30.12 -41.21 -27.48
N GLN A 784 31.05 -40.94 -28.40
CA GLN A 784 32.21 -40.09 -28.20
C GLN A 784 32.73 -39.52 -29.54
N GLY A 785 32.93 -38.20 -29.56
CA GLY A 785 33.84 -37.46 -30.45
C GLY A 785 33.22 -36.95 -31.77
N GLN A 786 33.48 -35.73 -32.28
CA GLN A 786 34.49 -34.72 -31.96
C GLN A 786 34.17 -33.37 -32.66
N ASP A 787 34.52 -32.28 -31.98
CA ASP A 787 35.21 -31.06 -32.43
C ASP A 787 34.70 -30.08 -33.53
N ARG A 788 34.53 -28.82 -33.06
CA ARG A 788 35.12 -27.54 -33.53
C ARG A 788 34.64 -26.84 -34.83
N ALA A 789 34.02 -25.68 -34.57
CA ALA A 789 34.44 -24.31 -34.96
C ALA A 789 34.02 -23.70 -36.31
N ALA A 790 33.52 -22.46 -36.15
CA ALA A 790 33.73 -21.27 -36.97
C ALA A 790 32.71 -20.89 -38.06
N ASP A 791 32.31 -19.62 -37.95
CA ASP A 791 32.31 -18.60 -39.00
C ASP A 791 31.14 -18.47 -39.99
N LEU A 792 30.68 -17.21 -40.04
CA LEU A 792 30.33 -16.43 -41.23
C LEU A 792 29.06 -16.81 -41.99
N ARG A 793 28.00 -16.06 -41.68
CA ARG A 793 26.96 -15.72 -42.65
C ARG A 793 27.42 -14.48 -43.42
N ASP A 794 27.75 -14.65 -44.71
CA ASP A 794 27.46 -13.61 -45.69
C ASP A 794 27.40 -14.14 -47.14
N ARG A 795 26.44 -13.58 -47.90
CA ARG A 795 26.31 -13.50 -49.38
C ARG A 795 25.81 -14.77 -50.12
N ALA A 796 24.97 -14.69 -51.17
CA ALA A 796 24.52 -13.62 -52.08
C ALA A 796 23.41 -14.19 -53.01
N LEU A 797 22.28 -13.49 -53.27
CA LEU A 797 21.91 -12.69 -54.46
C LEU A 797 21.12 -13.37 -55.62
N ALA A 798 20.09 -12.62 -56.07
CA ALA A 798 19.49 -12.50 -57.42
C ALA A 798 18.38 -13.51 -57.82
N GLU A 799 17.25 -13.16 -58.45
CA GLU A 799 16.93 -12.12 -59.47
C GLU A 799 15.46 -11.61 -59.46
N TRP A 800 15.26 -10.41 -60.05
CA TRP A 800 14.03 -9.64 -60.38
C TRP A 800 13.73 -9.72 -61.91
N PRO A 801 12.74 -9.04 -62.60
CA PRO A 801 11.92 -7.83 -62.31
C PRO A 801 10.39 -7.95 -62.70
N SER A 802 9.45 -6.99 -62.53
CA SER A 802 9.39 -5.59 -63.02
C SER A 802 8.25 -4.71 -62.42
N SER A 803 8.58 -3.42 -62.18
CA SER A 803 7.78 -2.24 -61.71
C SER A 803 7.04 -1.50 -62.88
N PRO A 804 6.56 -0.20 -62.82
CA PRO A 804 6.63 0.91 -61.81
C PRO A 804 5.32 1.74 -61.62
N GLY A 805 5.20 2.80 -60.79
CA GLY A 805 6.14 3.67 -60.05
C GLY A 805 5.43 4.49 -58.94
N ALA A 806 6.09 4.96 -57.88
CA ALA A 806 7.01 6.13 -57.72
C ALA A 806 6.28 7.35 -57.09
N ALA A 807 6.80 8.14 -56.15
CA ALA A 807 7.95 8.10 -55.24
C ALA A 807 7.78 9.25 -54.21
N GLU A 808 8.40 9.09 -53.04
CA GLU A 808 8.47 10.01 -51.87
C GLU A 808 9.29 11.29 -52.10
N SER A 809 9.22 12.27 -51.18
CA SER A 809 10.28 12.54 -50.15
C SER A 809 10.25 13.97 -49.58
N ALA A 810 10.51 14.07 -48.27
CA ALA A 810 10.70 15.29 -47.45
C ALA A 810 12.11 15.92 -47.64
N PRO A 811 12.41 17.14 -47.13
CA PRO A 811 13.14 17.26 -45.85
C PRO A 811 13.03 18.61 -45.04
N ARG A 812 13.64 18.60 -43.84
CA ARG A 812 13.94 19.71 -42.87
C ARG A 812 14.69 20.92 -43.46
N ILE A 813 14.49 22.15 -42.94
CA ILE A 813 15.49 23.26 -42.82
C ILE A 813 15.16 24.23 -41.65
N GLN A 814 16.20 24.77 -40.99
CA GLN A 814 16.22 25.85 -39.98
C GLN A 814 16.92 27.11 -40.55
N PHE A 815 16.61 28.29 -39.98
CA PHE A 815 17.25 29.65 -40.07
C PHE A 815 16.61 30.76 -40.96
N ALA A 816 15.99 31.72 -40.25
CA ALA A 816 16.23 33.17 -40.17
C ALA A 816 16.13 34.14 -41.39
N ALA A 817 15.36 35.22 -41.13
CA ALA A 817 15.62 36.65 -41.36
C ALA A 817 14.94 37.41 -42.54
N ASN A 818 14.18 38.44 -42.11
CA ASN A 818 13.98 39.80 -42.66
C ASN A 818 13.16 40.06 -43.95
N GLY A 819 12.12 40.90 -43.78
CA GLY A 819 12.10 42.20 -44.46
C GLY A 819 10.90 42.59 -45.34
N LEU A 820 9.99 43.39 -44.76
CA LEU A 820 9.43 44.68 -45.26
C LEU A 820 8.47 44.77 -46.48
N ALA A 821 7.34 45.46 -46.19
CA ALA A 821 6.65 46.52 -46.95
C ALA A 821 5.85 46.10 -48.22
N GLU A 822 4.70 46.66 -48.61
CA GLU A 822 3.82 47.75 -48.14
C GLU A 822 2.56 47.76 -49.04
N SER A 823 1.51 48.47 -48.58
CA SER A 823 0.50 49.22 -49.36
C SER A 823 -0.81 48.51 -49.77
N LEU A 824 -2.01 49.13 -49.80
CA LEU A 824 -2.57 50.44 -49.40
C LEU A 824 -4.08 50.46 -49.76
N HIS A 825 -4.90 51.27 -49.04
CA HIS A 825 -6.23 51.91 -49.37
C HIS A 825 -7.44 51.45 -48.53
N ARG A 826 -8.36 52.29 -48.03
CA ARG A 826 -8.53 53.76 -47.87
C ARG A 826 -9.82 54.04 -47.04
N ARG A 827 -9.74 55.00 -46.08
CA ARG A 827 -10.70 56.11 -45.74
C ARG A 827 -12.15 55.80 -45.28
N SER A 828 -12.82 56.54 -44.37
CA SER A 828 -12.62 57.88 -43.76
C SER A 828 -13.55 58.18 -42.53
N ARG A 829 -13.04 58.97 -41.55
CA ARG A 829 -13.51 60.26 -40.93
C ARG A 829 -14.97 60.42 -40.40
N ASP A 830 -15.33 61.23 -39.39
CA ASP A 830 -14.70 62.17 -38.42
C ASP A 830 -15.82 62.65 -37.45
N LYS A 831 -15.53 62.95 -36.16
CA LYS A 831 -15.95 64.21 -35.47
C LYS A 831 -15.39 64.38 -34.05
N LYS A 832 -14.87 65.58 -33.79
CA LYS A 832 -14.32 66.17 -32.53
C LYS A 832 -15.40 66.79 -31.62
N ILE A 833 -15.15 66.87 -30.30
CA ILE A 833 -15.44 68.03 -29.39
C ILE A 833 -14.35 68.10 -28.27
N ASP A 834 -14.01 69.33 -27.87
CA ASP A 834 -12.89 69.85 -27.04
C ASP A 834 -13.02 69.83 -25.49
N SER A 835 -11.85 69.68 -24.81
CA SER A 835 -11.29 70.39 -23.61
C SER A 835 -11.86 70.21 -22.16
N PRO A 836 -11.14 70.61 -21.07
CA PRO A 836 -9.77 70.27 -20.62
C PRO A 836 -9.65 69.98 -19.08
N ALA A 837 -8.51 69.47 -18.58
CA ALA A 837 -8.18 69.47 -17.14
C ALA A 837 -6.68 69.74 -16.87
N PRO A 838 -6.31 70.37 -15.72
CA PRO A 838 -5.02 71.06 -15.52
C PRO A 838 -3.95 70.22 -14.80
N VAL A 839 -2.78 70.84 -14.64
CA VAL A 839 -1.45 70.24 -14.42
C VAL A 839 -0.76 70.83 -13.16
N LEU A 840 -0.05 69.96 -12.41
CA LEU A 840 1.08 70.14 -11.44
C LEU A 840 0.82 70.54 -9.97
N PRO A 841 1.63 70.09 -8.96
CA PRO A 841 3.12 70.02 -8.96
C PRO A 841 3.79 68.75 -8.34
N PRO A 842 5.15 68.64 -8.34
CA PRO A 842 5.88 67.47 -7.84
C PRO A 842 6.20 67.57 -6.32
N ILE A 843 6.27 66.43 -5.64
CA ILE A 843 6.57 66.34 -4.19
C ILE A 843 7.91 65.62 -3.99
N GLU A 844 8.77 66.22 -3.17
CA GLU A 844 10.10 65.77 -2.71
C GLU A 844 10.04 64.53 -1.78
N PRO A 845 11.18 63.81 -1.58
CA PRO A 845 11.21 62.57 -0.82
C PRO A 845 11.20 62.84 0.69
N THR A 846 10.14 62.42 1.39
CA THR A 846 10.05 62.46 2.84
C THR A 846 10.60 61.18 3.49
N LYS A 847 11.56 61.38 4.41
CA LYS A 847 12.01 60.53 5.53
C LYS A 847 11.35 59.15 5.69
N ARG A 848 12.17 58.09 5.63
CA ARG A 848 11.87 56.78 6.22
C ARG A 848 11.65 56.92 7.74
N LEU A 849 10.51 56.42 8.21
CA LEU A 849 10.24 56.01 9.59
C LEU A 849 10.00 54.49 9.57
N PRO A 850 10.28 53.78 10.67
CA PRO A 850 10.49 52.34 10.67
C PRO A 850 9.20 51.55 10.40
N MET A 851 9.30 50.51 9.58
CA MET A 851 8.30 49.46 9.43
C MET A 851 8.29 48.64 10.72
N SER A 852 7.26 48.80 11.55
CA SER A 852 7.03 47.90 12.68
C SER A 852 5.55 47.64 12.97
N GLU A 853 4.63 47.84 12.01
CA GLU A 853 3.19 47.73 12.30
C GLU A 853 2.31 47.09 11.19
N GLU A 854 2.87 46.49 10.13
CA GLU A 854 2.06 45.92 9.02
C GLU A 854 2.36 44.44 8.70
N ILE A 855 2.72 43.61 9.68
CA ILE A 855 2.80 42.13 9.52
C ILE A 855 1.81 41.42 10.45
N SER A 856 0.58 41.93 10.59
CA SER A 856 -0.44 41.29 11.45
C SER A 856 -1.74 40.89 10.73
N GLU A 857 -1.87 41.06 9.41
CA GLU A 857 -3.18 40.86 8.74
C GLU A 857 -3.26 39.72 7.72
N LYS A 858 -2.30 38.78 7.69
CA LYS A 858 -2.45 37.55 6.88
C LYS A 858 -1.96 36.31 7.62
N PHE A 859 -2.76 35.89 8.60
CA PHE A 859 -2.66 34.56 9.21
C PHE A 859 -3.52 33.57 8.41
N PRO A 860 -3.00 32.41 7.99
CA PRO A 860 -3.85 31.24 7.76
C PRO A 860 -4.34 30.72 9.11
N GLN A 861 -5.63 30.37 9.22
CA GLN A 861 -6.29 29.92 10.45
C GLN A 861 -5.95 28.47 10.88
N ASN A 862 -4.89 27.85 10.35
CA ASN A 862 -4.59 26.43 10.55
C ASN A 862 -3.25 26.23 11.27
N LEU A 863 -3.09 26.88 12.42
CA LEU A 863 -1.95 26.69 13.31
C LEU A 863 -2.42 25.76 14.45
N VAL A 864 -2.04 24.48 14.43
CA VAL A 864 -2.14 23.61 15.62
C VAL A 864 -0.97 23.92 16.53
N VAL A 865 -1.01 25.12 17.10
CA VAL A 865 -0.09 25.59 18.14
C VAL A 865 -0.62 25.07 19.48
N ASN A 866 0.23 24.52 20.35
CA ASN A 866 -0.16 24.35 21.75
C ASN A 866 -0.52 25.72 22.32
N GLU A 867 -1.73 25.85 22.83
CA GLU A 867 -2.40 27.12 23.07
C GLU A 867 -1.54 28.13 23.87
N LYS A 868 -1.64 29.40 23.48
CA LYS A 868 -0.88 30.53 24.06
C LYS A 868 -1.09 30.62 25.57
N SER A 869 -0.06 30.39 26.38
CA SER A 869 -0.05 30.82 27.78
C SER A 869 1.34 30.89 28.42
N LEU A 870 1.49 31.89 29.28
CA LEU A 870 2.66 32.21 30.10
C LEU A 870 3.02 31.04 31.04
N SER A 871 3.98 30.22 30.65
CA SER A 871 4.81 29.43 31.58
C SER A 871 5.25 30.30 32.77
N THR A 872 4.54 30.20 33.88
CA THR A 872 4.93 30.74 35.17
C THR A 872 5.73 29.68 35.91
N MET A 873 6.91 29.30 35.41
CA MET A 873 7.91 28.65 36.27
C MET A 873 8.58 29.74 37.13
N GLY A 874 7.82 30.25 38.10
CA GLY A 874 8.36 31.11 39.15
C GLY A 874 9.25 30.31 40.07
N SER A 875 10.47 30.80 40.30
CA SER A 875 11.33 30.39 41.39
C SER A 875 10.64 30.71 42.73
N GLU A 876 10.18 29.69 43.46
CA GLU A 876 9.91 29.87 44.89
C GLU A 876 11.16 29.48 45.69
N SER A 877 11.95 30.52 45.94
CA SER A 877 12.98 30.62 46.95
C SER A 877 12.51 30.10 48.32
N ILE A 878 13.36 29.24 48.89
CA ILE A 878 13.36 28.79 50.29
C ILE A 878 13.35 30.00 51.24
N GLU A 879 12.42 30.06 52.20
CA GLU A 879 12.57 30.85 53.44
C GLU A 879 11.91 30.13 54.65
N PRO A 880 12.41 30.37 55.89
CA PRO A 880 12.46 29.40 56.97
C PRO A 880 11.32 29.51 58.00
N GLY A 881 11.12 28.42 58.75
CA GLY A 881 9.93 28.18 59.56
C GLY A 881 9.62 29.11 60.72
N PHE A 882 8.36 29.08 61.16
CA PHE A 882 7.93 29.40 62.52
C PHE A 882 6.74 28.52 62.96
N LEU A 883 6.83 28.07 64.21
CA LEU A 883 5.92 27.19 64.91
C LEU A 883 4.59 27.85 65.32
N THR A 884 3.61 26.98 65.57
CA THR A 884 2.47 27.05 66.52
C THR A 884 1.10 27.53 66.02
N GLY A 885 0.09 26.65 66.21
CA GLY A 885 -1.07 27.04 67.03
C GLY A 885 -2.49 26.93 66.43
N THR A 886 -3.15 25.80 66.74
CA THR A 886 -4.55 25.70 67.25
C THR A 886 -5.78 25.97 66.35
N ASN A 887 -6.42 24.85 65.97
CA ASN A 887 -7.84 24.47 66.14
C ASN A 887 -9.02 25.15 65.37
N PRO A 888 -10.12 24.39 65.13
CA PRO A 888 -11.05 24.53 64.00
C PRO A 888 -12.43 25.10 64.39
N PRO A 889 -13.40 25.24 63.46
CA PRO A 889 -14.81 25.31 63.80
C PRO A 889 -15.62 24.10 63.30
N LEU A 890 -16.20 23.37 64.26
CA LEU A 890 -17.52 22.72 64.18
C LEU A 890 -18.59 23.83 64.06
N SER A 891 -19.78 23.74 63.44
CA SER A 891 -20.60 22.67 62.89
C SER A 891 -21.92 23.31 62.36
N THR A 892 -22.39 22.96 61.14
CA THR A 892 -23.77 22.61 60.64
C THR A 892 -25.07 23.23 61.24
N PRO A 893 -26.30 23.05 60.65
CA PRO A 893 -26.73 22.73 59.27
C PRO A 893 -28.01 23.51 58.78
N ALA A 894 -28.51 23.12 57.59
CA ALA A 894 -29.89 23.22 57.06
C ALA A 894 -30.27 24.48 56.24
N ILE A 895 -30.41 24.35 54.92
CA ILE A 895 -31.61 23.98 54.13
C ILE A 895 -31.15 23.65 52.71
#